data_AF-A0A9D8IZQ7-F1
#
_entry.id   AF-A0A9D8IZQ7-F1
#
_cell.length_a   1.000
_cell.length_b   1.000
_cell.length_c   1.000
_cell.angle_alpha   90.00
_cell.angle_beta   90.00
_cell.angle_gamma   90.00
#
_symmetry.space_group_name_H-M   'P 1'
#
loop_
_entity.id
_entity.type
_entity.pdbx_description
1 polymer ?
#
loop_
_entity_poly.entity_id
_entity_poly.type
_entity_poly.pdbx_seq_one_letter_code
_entity_poly.pdbx_strand_id
1 'polypeptide(L)'
;MTNKLMKLGVFVVLMTLLAFGTAVSQVYVSATNGDDTFGTGSAAQPYRTIQKAITVAATGSTINVEAGIYNSTLLPGEGNPISLTVGKSLTFVGTAVGVNTTVELTAGFTLNHASAVADFGSTGTAKFNFGTTAAALVLTAGSMTSAAPANVVVGSGATLTFTAGTMNFVPTKGTNLNVIFNGTTAIASTSGFMPSSFGTGTLTISKASGAITIDNASLSLTNIVHSGAANATISGDLTVAANGDITNSSTGTLTVGTSASNALTMSTSEGGAAIVTVSGGGSVVVNSAFTYNVKNAATSSTSGDGSALTVGNIIALTGASNFTANANVTFNNTNVVSTRNPATGDPATQNAVAHNVTLSNGGTGALSIVGTISTPLSTAAFSSGVTNNAYVSVILSNSSTGSFSTRTAALRGATGTNGVINNAGGTMTLGQSGDTFSSGYDVVNDGATAVMTVNAAGTFTGTVTNNNAASQLVFTANSSVSKLVTNVGKIKLNATTLTLSFSGGAALNNTGDVYSTATATTGSGWLKFTGAAPTMTGTGPLPNVEIGSATSFSTAGNTFWGDLKTTGAGAVSIGGATVVKGNLDVNGTGTITINGATAVAGNVNMTSGNITLGTAGLTVTGTFTMPQGTFTFGANTLELKGNFVRTGGLIGATQAGTGTLLFSGSLSQSFTPGTQMNVYNVTVSNTGPYLANVIADDKITVGASLLVHNNFAITSGYVDLGINNIRMLQTTGSARFNNGGRGYTATGVGGLIFEGSGANPGTAGDGAVITGAQPYSNVYVRLSTPANNVYALGAVKISGVITFDAGGLIWNAADDGGDLFSSSTLTLDDVLVIPTVVINTQNTHGSPFLVDGADGGAVALAITSVYNLSYTGQTNTTIGATDFVSTKVRDLSIIAGTAGKTILFIAGNGTITGSLRVDNGETLDLNNVGARILTASGNTAAHTVNGTVTGGQFRITGTAASLTGGSGTGNASLVADLLVDPATSGTFTSTGMKALTVLTINRTGLVSTITFNTATASMTTFTNTAGTTTLNMN
;
A
#
# COMPACT_ATOMS: atom_id res chain seq x y z
N MET A 1 -0.52 108.45 -44.68
CA MET A 1 -1.17 107.52 -43.72
C MET A 1 -1.37 106.18 -44.44
N THR A 2 -0.36 105.31 -44.35
CA THR A 2 -0.28 104.11 -43.47
C THR A 2 -0.88 102.86 -44.13
N ASN A 3 -0.09 101.77 -44.16
CA ASN A 3 -0.45 100.38 -44.52
C ASN A 3 -0.44 99.92 -46.00
N LYS A 4 0.64 100.21 -46.74
CA LYS A 4 1.06 99.32 -47.85
C LYS A 4 2.50 98.78 -47.76
N LEU A 5 3.35 99.33 -46.89
CA LEU A 5 4.74 98.87 -46.73
C LEU A 5 4.92 97.54 -45.96
N MET A 6 3.92 97.09 -45.19
CA MET A 6 4.01 95.82 -44.43
C MET A 6 3.65 94.56 -45.25
N LYS A 7 3.04 94.70 -46.44
CA LYS A 7 2.66 93.54 -47.28
C LYS A 7 3.70 93.14 -48.31
N LEU A 8 4.73 93.96 -48.55
CA LEU A 8 5.85 93.63 -49.45
C LEU A 8 7.00 92.94 -48.71
N GLY A 9 7.21 93.24 -47.42
CA GLY A 9 8.24 92.59 -46.60
C GLY A 9 7.98 91.11 -46.31
N VAL A 10 6.71 90.71 -46.18
CA VAL A 10 6.33 89.29 -45.95
C VAL A 10 6.42 88.47 -47.25
N PHE A 11 6.28 89.09 -48.42
CA PHE A 11 6.36 88.38 -49.71
C PHE A 11 7.81 88.16 -50.19
N VAL A 12 8.74 89.06 -49.86
CA VAL A 12 10.16 88.94 -50.27
C VAL A 12 10.97 88.01 -49.36
N VAL A 13 10.62 87.92 -48.07
CA VAL A 13 11.21 86.92 -47.16
C VAL A 13 10.65 85.50 -47.39
N LEU A 14 9.43 85.38 -47.93
CA LEU A 14 8.83 84.09 -48.28
C LEU A 14 9.26 83.56 -49.67
N MET A 15 9.67 84.42 -50.60
CA MET A 15 10.21 84.00 -51.91
C MET A 15 11.72 83.68 -51.94
N THR A 16 12.48 84.05 -50.91
CA THR A 16 13.92 83.73 -50.81
C THR A 16 14.22 82.44 -50.04
N LEU A 17 13.18 81.75 -49.57
CA LEU A 17 13.27 80.40 -48.99
C LEU A 17 12.64 79.34 -49.90
N LEU A 18 12.67 79.55 -51.22
CA LEU A 18 12.44 78.48 -52.19
C LEU A 18 13.76 77.75 -52.42
N ALA A 19 13.93 76.71 -51.60
CA ALA A 19 14.73 75.52 -51.85
C ALA A 19 15.45 75.49 -53.21
N PHE A 20 16.76 75.76 -53.19
CA PHE A 20 17.65 75.03 -54.08
C PHE A 20 17.49 73.55 -53.73
N GLY A 21 16.73 72.82 -54.54
CA GLY A 21 16.93 71.39 -54.63
C GLY A 21 18.39 71.18 -55.01
N THR A 22 19.19 70.69 -54.09
CA THR A 22 20.58 70.30 -54.37
C THR A 22 20.54 69.32 -55.54
N ALA A 23 21.05 69.74 -56.69
CA ALA A 23 21.25 68.84 -57.81
C ALA A 23 22.02 67.61 -57.31
N VAL A 24 21.46 66.42 -57.51
CA VAL A 24 22.10 65.17 -57.12
C VAL A 24 23.39 65.05 -57.94
N SER A 25 24.54 65.28 -57.31
CA SER A 25 25.84 65.21 -57.98
C SER A 25 26.18 63.75 -58.29
N GLN A 26 26.55 63.45 -59.54
CA GLN A 26 27.08 62.15 -59.96
C GLN A 26 28.61 62.13 -59.83
N VAL A 27 29.16 61.09 -59.21
CA VAL A 27 30.61 60.89 -59.04
C VAL A 27 31.01 59.57 -59.71
N TYR A 28 32.06 59.59 -60.52
CA TYR A 28 32.51 58.44 -61.31
C TYR A 28 33.79 57.83 -60.73
N VAL A 29 33.87 56.50 -60.73
CA VAL A 29 34.99 55.71 -60.21
C VAL A 29 35.41 54.65 -61.22
N SER A 30 36.72 54.56 -61.51
CA SER A 30 37.31 53.54 -62.38
C SER A 30 38.59 52.99 -61.76
N ALA A 31 38.64 51.67 -61.51
CA ALA A 31 39.84 51.02 -60.98
C ALA A 31 41.03 51.10 -61.96
N THR A 32 40.74 51.18 -63.26
CA THR A 32 41.74 51.15 -64.34
C THR A 32 42.12 52.55 -64.83
N ASN A 33 41.13 53.43 -65.02
CA ASN A 33 41.33 54.75 -65.64
C ASN A 33 41.24 55.92 -64.65
N GLY A 34 40.96 55.64 -63.37
CA GLY A 34 40.80 56.67 -62.34
C GLY A 34 42.10 57.06 -61.65
N ASP A 35 42.10 58.27 -61.08
CA ASP A 35 43.22 58.83 -60.32
C ASP A 35 42.70 59.54 -59.06
N ASP A 36 43.16 59.16 -57.87
CA ASP A 36 42.70 59.76 -56.61
C ASP A 36 43.40 61.08 -56.26
N THR A 37 44.52 61.36 -56.91
CA THR A 37 45.32 62.58 -56.75
C THR A 37 44.82 63.67 -57.69
N PHE A 38 44.59 63.33 -58.96
CA PHE A 38 44.26 64.28 -60.02
C PHE A 38 42.84 64.15 -60.59
N GLY A 39 42.13 63.06 -60.28
CA GLY A 39 40.74 62.86 -60.70
C GLY A 39 39.80 63.91 -60.10
N THR A 40 38.80 64.29 -60.88
CA THR A 40 37.76 65.25 -60.46
C THR A 40 36.44 64.55 -60.09
N GLY A 41 36.37 63.23 -60.26
CA GLY A 41 35.14 62.47 -60.08
C GLY A 41 34.13 62.64 -61.21
N SER A 42 34.52 63.30 -62.31
CA SER A 42 33.73 63.39 -63.54
C SER A 42 33.91 62.14 -64.39
N ALA A 43 33.00 61.89 -65.34
CA ALA A 43 33.11 60.72 -66.23
C ALA A 43 34.43 60.69 -67.05
N ALA A 44 35.00 61.86 -67.36
CA ALA A 44 36.25 61.97 -68.12
C ALA A 44 37.52 61.85 -67.24
N GLN A 45 37.41 62.13 -65.94
CA GLN A 45 38.49 62.06 -64.97
C GLN A 45 37.95 61.42 -63.67
N PRO A 46 37.63 60.11 -63.70
CA PRO A 46 37.04 59.42 -62.57
C PRO A 46 38.04 59.30 -61.42
N TYR A 47 37.53 59.12 -60.20
CA TYR A 47 38.39 58.71 -59.08
C TYR A 47 38.83 57.26 -59.25
N ARG A 48 39.97 56.92 -58.66
CA ARG A 48 40.49 55.55 -58.68
C ARG A 48 39.81 54.67 -57.64
N THR A 49 39.59 55.20 -56.44
CA THR A 49 38.97 54.46 -55.34
C THR A 49 37.54 54.91 -55.06
N ILE A 50 36.72 53.95 -54.64
CA ILE A 50 35.34 54.21 -54.25
C ILE A 50 35.31 55.04 -52.95
N GLN A 51 36.28 54.88 -52.05
CA GLN A 51 36.35 55.66 -50.80
C GLN A 51 36.60 57.16 -51.07
N LYS A 52 37.45 57.49 -52.05
CA LYS A 52 37.65 58.87 -52.47
C LYS A 52 36.34 59.49 -52.96
N ALA A 53 35.59 58.77 -53.80
CA ALA A 53 34.27 59.18 -54.26
C ALA A 53 33.26 59.36 -53.12
N ILE A 54 33.20 58.43 -52.16
CA ILE A 54 32.34 58.54 -50.96
C ILE A 54 32.68 59.81 -50.15
N THR A 55 33.97 60.13 -50.03
CA THR A 55 34.45 61.27 -49.25
C THR A 55 33.96 62.58 -49.85
N VAL A 56 34.08 62.74 -51.17
CA VAL A 56 33.72 64.00 -51.87
C VAL A 56 32.22 64.11 -52.20
N ALA A 57 31.52 62.98 -52.36
CA ALA A 57 30.09 62.97 -52.67
C ALA A 57 29.26 63.64 -51.56
N ALA A 58 28.23 64.40 -51.94
CA ALA A 58 27.27 64.95 -51.00
C ALA A 58 26.25 63.87 -50.57
N THR A 59 25.54 64.09 -49.46
CA THR A 59 24.42 63.21 -49.09
C THR A 59 23.37 63.20 -50.21
N GLY A 60 22.93 62.01 -50.61
CA GLY A 60 21.99 61.76 -51.70
C GLY A 60 22.63 61.55 -53.07
N SER A 61 23.94 61.78 -53.23
CA SER A 61 24.66 61.61 -54.49
C SER A 61 24.65 60.18 -55.04
N THR A 62 24.82 60.08 -56.36
CA THR A 62 25.03 58.80 -57.08
C THR A 62 26.51 58.60 -57.39
N ILE A 63 27.05 57.44 -57.05
CA ILE A 63 28.41 57.01 -57.37
C ILE A 63 28.33 55.94 -58.46
N ASN A 64 28.77 56.27 -59.67
CA ASN A 64 28.89 55.34 -60.78
C ASN A 64 30.26 54.64 -60.71
N VAL A 65 30.26 53.32 -60.57
CA VAL A 65 31.47 52.52 -60.39
C VAL A 65 31.65 51.58 -61.59
N GLU A 66 32.75 51.72 -62.32
CA GLU A 66 33.08 50.80 -63.41
C GLU A 66 33.42 49.39 -62.88
N ALA A 67 33.08 48.35 -63.65
CA ALA A 67 33.44 46.98 -63.34
C ALA A 67 34.97 46.83 -63.25
N GLY A 68 35.45 46.21 -62.17
CA GLY A 68 36.86 46.13 -61.85
C GLY A 68 37.11 45.53 -60.47
N ILE A 69 38.37 45.21 -60.17
CA ILE A 69 38.80 44.76 -58.85
C ILE A 69 39.31 45.97 -58.08
N TYR A 70 38.61 46.31 -57.00
CA TYR A 70 38.99 47.37 -56.08
C TYR A 70 39.68 46.72 -54.87
N ASN A 71 40.99 46.48 -55.02
CA ASN A 71 41.80 45.82 -54.01
C ASN A 71 42.52 46.79 -53.05
N SER A 72 42.98 46.25 -51.92
CA SER A 72 43.68 46.94 -50.84
C SER A 72 45.18 47.08 -51.05
N THR A 73 45.70 46.78 -52.24
CA THR A 73 47.14 46.82 -52.55
C THR A 73 47.37 47.70 -53.76
N LEU A 74 47.60 49.00 -53.52
CA LEU A 74 48.07 49.90 -54.55
C LEU A 74 49.36 50.60 -54.14
N LEU A 75 50.07 50.99 -55.19
CA LEU A 75 51.44 51.49 -55.30
C LEU A 75 51.80 52.58 -54.26
N PRO A 76 53.11 52.73 -53.92
CA PRO A 76 53.58 53.62 -52.88
C PRO A 76 53.16 55.08 -53.14
N GLY A 77 52.37 55.65 -52.22
CA GLY A 77 51.92 57.06 -52.25
C GLY A 77 50.45 57.29 -51.93
N GLU A 78 49.62 56.24 -52.02
CA GLU A 78 48.19 56.30 -51.70
C GLU A 78 47.94 55.67 -50.31
N GLY A 79 47.18 56.36 -49.44
CA GLY A 79 47.06 56.06 -48.01
C GLY A 79 46.51 54.67 -47.67
N ASN A 80 46.73 54.27 -46.41
CA ASN A 80 46.44 52.96 -45.78
C ASN A 80 45.06 52.35 -46.15
N PRO A 81 44.89 51.01 -46.07
CA PRO A 81 43.72 50.30 -46.58
C PRO A 81 42.44 50.71 -45.84
N ILE A 82 41.44 51.18 -46.58
CA ILE A 82 40.15 51.57 -46.02
C ILE A 82 39.11 50.54 -46.46
N SER A 83 38.60 49.75 -45.50
CA SER A 83 37.26 49.15 -45.66
C SER A 83 36.29 50.28 -46.02
N LEU A 84 35.59 50.13 -47.14
CA LEU A 84 34.72 51.19 -47.68
C LEU A 84 33.72 51.63 -46.62
N THR A 85 33.91 52.81 -46.05
CA THR A 85 33.09 53.29 -44.93
C THR A 85 32.14 54.38 -45.43
N VAL A 86 30.85 54.04 -45.43
CA VAL A 86 29.78 54.96 -45.80
C VAL A 86 29.19 55.59 -44.55
N GLY A 87 29.36 56.91 -44.42
CA GLY A 87 28.85 57.71 -43.30
C GLY A 87 27.65 58.61 -43.64
N LYS A 88 27.14 58.53 -44.88
CA LYS A 88 26.08 59.40 -45.40
C LYS A 88 25.23 58.64 -46.43
N SER A 89 24.02 59.11 -46.75
CA SER A 89 23.17 58.45 -47.74
C SER A 89 23.74 58.60 -49.15
N LEU A 90 23.91 57.50 -49.89
CA LEU A 90 24.51 57.44 -51.23
C LEU A 90 23.83 56.35 -52.07
N THR A 91 23.78 56.56 -53.38
CA THR A 91 23.39 55.52 -54.35
C THR A 91 24.62 55.02 -55.10
N PHE A 92 24.83 53.71 -55.22
CA PHE A 92 25.92 53.09 -55.96
C PHE A 92 25.36 52.41 -57.21
N VAL A 93 25.94 52.68 -58.38
CA VAL A 93 25.52 52.10 -59.67
C VAL A 93 26.73 51.46 -60.35
N GLY A 94 26.70 50.14 -60.53
CA GLY A 94 27.76 49.41 -61.22
C GLY A 94 27.60 49.50 -62.74
N THR A 95 28.69 49.81 -63.45
CA THR A 95 28.72 49.94 -64.92
C THR A 95 29.67 48.90 -65.53
N ALA A 96 29.16 48.00 -66.37
CA ALA A 96 29.97 46.98 -67.04
C ALA A 96 31.00 47.61 -67.99
N VAL A 97 32.18 46.99 -68.09
CA VAL A 97 33.27 47.39 -68.99
C VAL A 97 33.67 46.18 -69.84
N GLY A 98 33.30 46.19 -71.12
CA GLY A 98 33.51 45.05 -72.02
C GLY A 98 32.76 43.79 -71.53
N VAL A 99 33.50 42.69 -71.33
CA VAL A 99 32.97 41.44 -70.76
C VAL A 99 32.94 41.43 -69.23
N ASN A 100 33.55 42.42 -68.57
CA ASN A 100 33.56 42.50 -67.12
C ASN A 100 32.26 43.11 -66.61
N THR A 101 31.57 42.36 -65.76
CA THR A 101 30.23 42.69 -65.21
C THR A 101 30.23 42.71 -63.68
N THR A 102 31.40 42.75 -63.03
CA THR A 102 31.52 42.73 -61.57
C THR A 102 32.38 43.89 -61.04
N VAL A 103 31.88 44.56 -60.01
CA VAL A 103 32.63 45.45 -59.13
C VAL A 103 33.04 44.64 -57.91
N GLU A 104 34.30 44.18 -57.85
CA GLU A 104 34.80 43.32 -56.78
C GLU A 104 35.48 44.14 -55.68
N LEU A 105 34.99 44.02 -54.45
CA LEU A 105 35.46 44.74 -53.27
C LEU A 105 36.18 43.76 -52.34
N THR A 106 37.51 43.65 -52.47
CA THR A 106 38.25 42.63 -51.72
C THR A 106 38.44 42.98 -50.23
N ALA A 107 38.31 44.27 -49.87
CA ALA A 107 38.48 44.79 -48.51
C ALA A 107 37.16 44.90 -47.70
N GLY A 108 36.03 44.51 -48.30
CA GLY A 108 34.70 44.58 -47.71
C GLY A 108 34.06 45.97 -47.70
N PHE A 109 32.83 46.04 -47.18
CA PHE A 109 31.99 47.24 -47.12
C PHE A 109 31.45 47.48 -45.71
N THR A 110 31.54 48.72 -45.22
CA THR A 110 31.09 49.14 -43.90
C THR A 110 30.10 50.31 -43.97
N LEU A 111 28.91 50.17 -43.38
CA LEU A 111 27.95 51.28 -43.19
C LEU A 111 27.93 51.70 -41.71
N ASN A 112 28.29 52.94 -41.41
CA ASN A 112 28.56 53.39 -40.02
C ASN A 112 27.85 54.69 -39.62
N HIS A 113 26.64 54.94 -40.13
CA HIS A 113 25.88 56.11 -39.72
C HIS A 113 24.38 55.84 -39.65
N ALA A 114 23.73 56.21 -38.54
CA ALA A 114 22.37 55.80 -38.20
C ALA A 114 21.30 56.22 -39.22
N SER A 115 21.52 57.34 -39.92
CA SER A 115 20.58 57.86 -40.93
C SER A 115 21.08 57.66 -42.37
N ALA A 116 22.22 56.97 -42.57
CA ALA A 116 22.73 56.71 -43.91
C ALA A 116 21.94 55.58 -44.58
N VAL A 117 21.58 55.82 -45.85
CA VAL A 117 21.04 54.81 -46.77
C VAL A 117 22.09 54.53 -47.83
N ALA A 118 22.57 53.29 -47.94
CA ALA A 118 23.40 52.85 -49.06
C ALA A 118 22.51 52.08 -50.05
N ASP A 119 22.13 52.74 -51.15
CA ASP A 119 21.25 52.15 -52.18
C ASP A 119 22.07 51.60 -53.36
N PHE A 120 21.91 50.33 -53.70
CA PHE A 120 22.59 49.69 -54.84
C PHE A 120 21.72 49.64 -56.12
N GLY A 121 20.57 50.34 -56.12
CA GLY A 121 19.76 50.64 -57.31
C GLY A 121 19.19 49.42 -58.07
N SER A 122 18.47 49.68 -59.17
CA SER A 122 17.95 48.66 -60.11
C SER A 122 18.55 48.73 -61.51
N THR A 123 19.33 49.78 -61.83
CA THR A 123 19.69 50.14 -63.22
C THR A 123 21.16 49.87 -63.59
N GLY A 124 21.97 49.35 -62.68
CA GLY A 124 23.37 49.02 -62.96
C GLY A 124 23.53 47.82 -63.89
N THR A 125 24.55 47.84 -64.74
CA THR A 125 24.93 46.73 -65.64
C THR A 125 26.03 45.83 -65.06
N ALA A 126 26.67 46.26 -63.96
CA ALA A 126 27.61 45.43 -63.19
C ALA A 126 27.12 45.18 -61.75
N LYS A 127 27.47 44.02 -61.19
CA LYS A 127 27.11 43.58 -59.83
C LYS A 127 28.22 43.92 -58.84
N PHE A 128 27.86 44.39 -57.64
CA PHE A 128 28.80 44.59 -56.55
C PHE A 128 29.05 43.28 -55.81
N ASN A 129 30.28 42.78 -55.85
CA ASN A 129 30.72 41.61 -55.11
C ASN A 129 31.55 42.04 -53.90
N PHE A 130 31.04 41.81 -52.68
CA PHE A 130 31.69 42.18 -51.43
C PHE A 130 32.84 41.24 -51.00
N GLY A 131 33.24 40.32 -51.87
CA GLY A 131 34.39 39.44 -51.67
C GLY A 131 34.11 38.28 -50.71
N THR A 132 35.16 37.57 -50.30
CA THR A 132 35.12 36.33 -49.49
C THR A 132 35.69 36.51 -48.08
N THR A 133 36.08 37.73 -47.70
CA THR A 133 36.81 37.99 -46.44
C THR A 133 35.88 38.02 -45.22
N ALA A 134 36.48 37.92 -44.03
CA ALA A 134 35.77 37.94 -42.74
C ALA A 134 35.07 39.28 -42.42
N ALA A 135 35.29 40.33 -43.22
CA ALA A 135 34.66 41.63 -43.11
C ALA A 135 33.98 42.05 -44.42
N ALA A 136 33.54 41.09 -45.25
CA ALA A 136 32.90 41.34 -46.53
C ALA A 136 31.79 42.39 -46.43
N LEU A 137 30.92 42.29 -45.42
CA LEU A 137 29.90 43.30 -45.15
C LEU A 137 29.71 43.55 -43.65
N VAL A 138 29.82 44.81 -43.22
CA VAL A 138 29.63 45.26 -41.84
C VAL A 138 28.63 46.42 -41.77
N LEU A 139 27.54 46.24 -41.04
CA LEU A 139 26.48 47.23 -40.87
C LEU A 139 26.42 47.68 -39.40
N THR A 140 27.24 48.65 -39.05
CA THR A 140 27.26 49.17 -37.67
C THR A 140 26.09 50.09 -37.39
N ALA A 141 25.55 50.78 -38.41
CA ALA A 141 24.34 51.59 -38.33
C ALA A 141 23.72 51.81 -39.74
N GLY A 142 22.55 52.45 -39.84
CA GLY A 142 21.93 52.82 -41.13
C GLY A 142 21.16 51.70 -41.81
N SER A 143 20.81 51.88 -43.08
CA SER A 143 20.13 50.85 -43.89
C SER A 143 20.78 50.69 -45.26
N MET A 144 20.91 49.45 -45.73
CA MET A 144 21.29 49.15 -47.10
C MET A 144 20.04 48.77 -47.89
N THR A 145 19.89 49.34 -49.09
CA THR A 145 18.76 49.06 -49.96
C THR A 145 19.20 48.62 -51.35
N SER A 146 18.37 47.83 -52.02
CA SER A 146 18.54 47.53 -53.44
C SER A 146 17.19 47.17 -54.05
N ALA A 147 16.86 47.85 -55.15
CA ALA A 147 15.65 47.56 -55.92
C ALA A 147 15.79 46.29 -56.79
N ALA A 148 17.01 45.79 -57.01
CA ALA A 148 17.29 44.55 -57.73
C ALA A 148 18.27 43.66 -56.94
N PRO A 149 17.80 42.61 -56.23
CA PRO A 149 18.62 41.77 -55.36
C PRO A 149 19.85 41.11 -56.04
N ALA A 150 19.81 40.97 -57.38
CA ALA A 150 20.91 40.44 -58.18
C ALA A 150 22.13 41.37 -58.28
N ASN A 151 22.01 42.64 -57.89
CA ASN A 151 23.07 43.64 -58.00
C ASN A 151 24.10 43.56 -56.88
N VAL A 152 23.82 42.80 -55.83
CA VAL A 152 24.73 42.61 -54.69
C VAL A 152 25.03 41.13 -54.54
N VAL A 153 26.33 40.81 -54.53
CA VAL A 153 26.88 39.47 -54.37
C VAL A 153 27.76 39.44 -53.11
N VAL A 154 27.61 38.41 -52.30
CA VAL A 154 28.54 38.09 -51.20
C VAL A 154 29.27 36.80 -51.56
N GLY A 155 30.60 36.81 -51.54
CA GLY A 155 31.42 35.70 -51.99
C GLY A 155 31.27 34.44 -51.14
N SER A 156 31.81 33.32 -51.63
CA SER A 156 31.85 32.06 -50.87
C SER A 156 32.68 32.23 -49.60
N GLY A 157 32.16 31.82 -48.44
CA GLY A 157 32.83 31.96 -47.13
C GLY A 157 32.70 33.33 -46.47
N ALA A 158 32.04 34.30 -47.11
CA ALA A 158 31.92 35.66 -46.61
C ALA A 158 31.17 35.78 -45.28
N THR A 159 31.49 36.81 -44.50
CA THR A 159 30.82 37.14 -43.23
C THR A 159 30.03 38.46 -43.33
N LEU A 160 28.76 38.43 -42.92
CA LEU A 160 27.89 39.59 -42.78
C LEU A 160 27.74 39.92 -41.30
N THR A 161 28.13 41.13 -40.89
CA THR A 161 28.06 41.57 -39.50
C THR A 161 27.04 42.70 -39.33
N PHE A 162 26.12 42.58 -38.38
CA PHE A 162 25.09 43.58 -38.07
C PHE A 162 25.16 44.02 -36.61
N THR A 163 25.47 45.30 -36.36
CA THR A 163 25.51 45.89 -35.00
C THR A 163 24.23 46.65 -34.67
N ALA A 164 23.84 47.55 -35.58
CA ALA A 164 22.57 48.28 -35.54
C ALA A 164 22.01 48.59 -36.93
N GLY A 165 22.74 48.28 -38.01
CA GLY A 165 22.26 48.52 -39.37
C GLY A 165 21.33 47.41 -39.89
N THR A 166 20.60 47.72 -40.96
CA THR A 166 19.62 46.81 -41.59
C THR A 166 19.86 46.67 -43.09
N MET A 167 19.34 45.60 -43.70
CA MET A 167 19.21 45.42 -45.15
C MET A 167 17.73 45.22 -45.50
N ASN A 168 17.30 45.66 -46.68
CA ASN A 168 15.92 45.41 -47.14
C ASN A 168 15.82 44.48 -48.35
N PHE A 169 16.90 43.76 -48.67
CA PHE A 169 16.98 42.84 -49.81
C PHE A 169 17.83 41.61 -49.46
N VAL A 170 17.66 40.53 -50.22
CA VAL A 170 18.48 39.30 -50.09
C VAL A 170 19.66 39.39 -51.05
N PRO A 171 20.93 39.48 -50.58
CA PRO A 171 22.07 39.44 -51.49
C PRO A 171 22.17 38.07 -52.19
N THR A 172 22.66 38.08 -53.43
CA THR A 172 23.07 36.84 -54.10
C THR A 172 24.29 36.28 -53.35
N LYS A 173 24.24 35.04 -52.89
CA LYS A 173 25.34 34.46 -52.11
C LYS A 173 26.19 33.48 -52.90
N GLY A 174 27.46 33.37 -52.54
CA GLY A 174 28.30 32.21 -52.84
C GLY A 174 27.97 31.00 -51.95
N THR A 175 28.81 29.98 -51.99
CA THR A 175 28.74 28.83 -51.09
C THR A 175 29.20 29.23 -49.67
N ASN A 176 28.45 28.89 -48.63
CA ASN A 176 28.86 29.05 -47.21
C ASN A 176 28.89 30.50 -46.70
N LEU A 177 27.78 30.97 -46.12
CA LEU A 177 27.61 32.35 -45.61
C LEU A 177 27.68 32.39 -44.09
N ASN A 178 28.56 33.21 -43.53
CA ASN A 178 28.58 33.47 -42.08
C ASN A 178 27.80 34.75 -41.75
N VAL A 179 27.01 34.72 -40.69
CA VAL A 179 26.23 35.86 -40.23
C VAL A 179 26.53 36.12 -38.76
N ILE A 180 26.80 37.38 -38.41
CA ILE A 180 27.06 37.82 -37.04
C ILE A 180 26.08 38.95 -36.69
N PHE A 181 25.27 38.77 -35.65
CA PHE A 181 24.53 39.84 -35.00
C PHE A 181 25.23 40.23 -33.69
N ASN A 182 25.64 41.49 -33.56
CA ASN A 182 26.30 42.04 -32.37
C ASN A 182 25.68 43.40 -31.96
N GLY A 183 26.25 44.10 -30.98
CA GLY A 183 25.77 45.41 -30.53
C GLY A 183 24.67 45.36 -29.47
N THR A 184 23.80 46.40 -29.45
CA THR A 184 22.77 46.60 -28.41
C THR A 184 21.38 46.98 -28.96
N THR A 185 21.27 47.42 -30.22
CA THR A 185 20.00 47.87 -30.83
C THR A 185 19.19 46.69 -31.37
N ALA A 186 17.88 46.60 -31.06
CA ALA A 186 17.03 45.53 -31.59
C ALA A 186 17.05 45.48 -33.13
N ILE A 187 17.07 44.26 -33.69
CA ILE A 187 17.05 44.02 -35.15
C ILE A 187 15.91 43.05 -35.45
N ALA A 188 14.85 43.56 -36.08
CA ALA A 188 13.82 42.73 -36.66
C ALA A 188 14.08 42.61 -38.17
N SER A 189 14.40 41.40 -38.61
CA SER A 189 14.52 41.11 -40.03
C SER A 189 13.13 41.06 -40.63
N THR A 190 12.85 41.78 -41.71
CA THR A 190 11.65 41.55 -42.52
C THR A 190 11.87 40.33 -43.42
N SER A 191 10.79 39.73 -43.94
CA SER A 191 10.88 38.70 -44.98
C SER A 191 11.79 39.19 -46.12
N GLY A 192 12.90 38.49 -46.39
CA GLY A 192 13.89 38.89 -47.40
C GLY A 192 15.12 39.64 -46.86
N PHE A 193 15.37 39.62 -45.56
CA PHE A 193 16.60 40.16 -44.96
C PHE A 193 17.83 39.24 -45.13
N MET A 194 17.60 37.92 -45.32
CA MET A 194 18.64 36.88 -45.38
C MET A 194 18.31 35.81 -46.42
N PRO A 195 19.32 35.13 -47.00
CA PRO A 195 19.08 33.95 -47.83
C PRO A 195 18.51 32.78 -46.99
N SER A 196 17.70 31.93 -47.63
CA SER A 196 17.11 30.72 -47.03
C SER A 196 18.12 29.60 -46.74
N SER A 197 19.37 29.75 -47.18
CA SER A 197 20.44 28.81 -46.88
C SER A 197 21.76 29.52 -46.69
N PHE A 198 22.51 29.11 -45.67
CA PHE A 198 23.88 29.54 -45.40
C PHE A 198 24.92 28.51 -45.87
N GLY A 199 24.51 27.40 -46.52
CA GLY A 199 25.44 26.31 -46.85
C GLY A 199 26.08 25.75 -45.57
N THR A 200 27.41 25.62 -45.55
CA THR A 200 28.16 25.22 -44.34
C THR A 200 28.42 26.35 -43.35
N GLY A 201 27.79 27.51 -43.55
CA GLY A 201 28.00 28.72 -42.77
C GLY A 201 27.35 28.70 -41.38
N THR A 202 27.79 29.62 -40.54
CA THR A 202 27.36 29.75 -39.12
C THR A 202 26.55 31.03 -38.89
N LEU A 203 25.51 30.93 -38.08
CA LEU A 203 24.81 32.07 -37.49
C LEU A 203 25.34 32.33 -36.08
N THR A 204 25.97 33.49 -35.86
CA THR A 204 26.49 33.92 -34.56
C THR A 204 25.65 35.08 -34.03
N ILE A 205 25.20 34.97 -32.79
CA ILE A 205 24.48 36.02 -32.05
C ILE A 205 25.33 36.34 -30.81
N SER A 206 26.05 37.45 -30.84
CA SER A 206 26.93 37.92 -29.77
C SER A 206 26.46 39.25 -29.18
N LYS A 207 25.17 39.53 -29.32
CA LYS A 207 24.55 40.80 -28.97
C LYS A 207 24.32 40.95 -27.46
N ALA A 208 24.77 42.06 -26.87
CA ALA A 208 24.68 42.27 -25.42
C ALA A 208 23.25 42.57 -24.95
N SER A 209 22.42 43.19 -25.79
CA SER A 209 21.02 43.53 -25.50
C SER A 209 20.24 43.82 -26.80
N GLY A 210 18.92 43.97 -26.72
CA GLY A 210 18.06 44.27 -27.88
C GLY A 210 17.69 43.03 -28.70
N ALA A 211 16.40 42.71 -28.80
CA ALA A 211 15.95 41.46 -29.40
C ALA A 211 16.31 41.34 -30.90
N ILE A 212 16.57 40.11 -31.34
CA ILE A 212 16.78 39.74 -32.74
C ILE A 212 15.63 38.87 -33.20
N THR A 213 15.02 39.20 -34.33
CA THR A 213 14.04 38.34 -34.99
C THR A 213 14.52 38.07 -36.41
N ILE A 214 14.71 36.79 -36.75
CA ILE A 214 15.05 36.30 -38.09
C ILE A 214 13.77 35.69 -38.67
N ASP A 215 13.05 36.51 -39.40
CA ASP A 215 11.86 36.16 -40.16
C ASP A 215 12.25 35.56 -41.52
N ASN A 216 12.46 34.24 -41.52
CA ASN A 216 12.68 33.46 -42.72
C ASN A 216 11.74 32.25 -42.68
N ALA A 217 11.00 32.01 -43.75
CA ALA A 217 10.07 30.89 -43.85
C ALA A 217 10.78 29.53 -43.70
N SER A 218 12.00 29.40 -44.24
CA SER A 218 12.84 28.21 -44.09
C SER A 218 14.31 28.60 -44.17
N LEU A 219 15.04 28.43 -43.07
CA LEU A 219 16.48 28.68 -42.95
C LEU A 219 17.26 27.36 -42.86
N SER A 220 18.34 27.21 -43.63
CA SER A 220 19.27 26.09 -43.52
C SER A 220 20.70 26.55 -43.27
N LEU A 221 21.41 25.94 -42.32
CA LEU A 221 22.76 26.35 -41.90
C LEU A 221 23.51 25.18 -41.23
N THR A 222 24.80 25.33 -40.91
CA THR A 222 25.53 24.30 -40.14
C THR A 222 25.51 24.56 -38.64
N ASN A 223 25.81 25.77 -38.17
CA ASN A 223 25.89 26.03 -36.74
C ASN A 223 25.10 27.28 -36.34
N ILE A 224 24.58 27.27 -35.11
CA ILE A 224 24.09 28.45 -34.42
C ILE A 224 24.90 28.63 -33.14
N VAL A 225 25.47 29.82 -32.95
CA VAL A 225 26.23 30.18 -31.76
C VAL A 225 25.61 31.42 -31.13
N HIS A 226 24.95 31.25 -29.99
CA HIS A 226 24.36 32.33 -29.20
C HIS A 226 25.21 32.56 -27.93
N SER A 227 25.95 33.65 -27.89
CA SER A 227 26.86 34.01 -26.79
C SER A 227 26.54 35.36 -26.14
N GLY A 228 25.65 36.15 -26.73
CA GLY A 228 25.21 37.44 -26.19
C GLY A 228 23.90 37.35 -25.39
N ALA A 229 23.69 38.24 -24.41
CA ALA A 229 22.53 38.20 -23.52
C ALA A 229 21.19 38.61 -24.17
N ALA A 230 21.17 39.01 -25.44
CA ALA A 230 19.94 39.35 -26.15
C ALA A 230 19.03 38.13 -26.40
N ASN A 231 17.73 38.35 -26.53
CA ASN A 231 16.83 37.30 -27.02
C ASN A 231 16.90 37.23 -28.55
N ALA A 232 16.90 36.03 -29.11
CA ALA A 232 16.89 35.79 -30.55
C ALA A 232 15.75 34.85 -30.93
N THR A 233 15.04 35.15 -32.02
CA THR A 233 13.95 34.33 -32.54
C THR A 233 14.20 34.01 -34.01
N ILE A 234 14.06 32.74 -34.40
CA ILE A 234 14.02 32.29 -35.79
C ILE A 234 12.57 31.89 -36.08
N SER A 235 11.87 32.64 -36.93
CA SER A 235 10.40 32.56 -36.98
C SER A 235 9.84 31.34 -37.72
N GLY A 236 10.52 30.88 -38.78
CA GLY A 236 10.08 29.76 -39.63
C GLY A 236 10.83 28.44 -39.38
N ASP A 237 10.89 27.60 -40.41
CA ASP A 237 11.55 26.30 -40.34
C ASP A 237 13.07 26.47 -40.25
N LEU A 238 13.71 25.61 -39.46
CA LEU A 238 15.15 25.59 -39.28
C LEU A 238 15.71 24.20 -39.60
N THR A 239 16.61 24.13 -40.56
CA THR A 239 17.40 22.91 -40.84
C THR A 239 18.85 23.13 -40.45
N VAL A 240 19.34 22.36 -39.50
CA VAL A 240 20.76 22.30 -39.13
C VAL A 240 21.37 21.13 -39.89
N ALA A 241 22.44 21.41 -40.64
CA ALA A 241 23.15 20.43 -41.45
C ALA A 241 23.70 19.28 -40.61
N ALA A 242 24.12 18.19 -41.27
CA ALA A 242 24.64 17.01 -40.60
C ALA A 242 25.82 17.37 -39.68
N ASN A 243 25.75 16.91 -38.42
CA ASN A 243 26.74 17.18 -37.36
C ASN A 243 26.90 18.66 -36.97
N GLY A 244 25.89 19.48 -37.27
CA GLY A 244 25.86 20.89 -36.88
C GLY A 244 25.28 21.12 -35.49
N ASP A 245 25.74 22.15 -34.79
CA ASP A 245 25.39 22.42 -33.40
C ASP A 245 24.52 23.67 -33.22
N ILE A 246 23.66 23.64 -32.21
CA ILE A 246 23.01 24.83 -31.65
C ILE A 246 23.59 25.05 -30.25
N THR A 247 24.41 26.08 -30.09
CA THR A 247 25.02 26.42 -28.80
C THR A 247 24.43 27.72 -28.27
N ASN A 248 23.90 27.72 -27.05
CA ASN A 248 23.56 28.93 -26.30
C ASN A 248 24.38 29.00 -25.00
N SER A 249 25.50 29.73 -25.07
CA SER A 249 26.39 30.01 -23.93
C SER A 249 26.10 31.36 -23.29
N SER A 250 24.94 31.96 -23.59
CA SER A 250 24.52 33.26 -23.06
C SER A 250 23.50 33.14 -21.93
N THR A 251 23.06 34.27 -21.37
CA THR A 251 21.87 34.38 -20.50
C THR A 251 20.57 34.65 -21.27
N GLY A 252 20.65 34.90 -22.59
CA GLY A 252 19.51 35.20 -23.45
C GLY A 252 18.75 33.95 -23.88
N THR A 253 17.54 34.14 -24.42
CA THR A 253 16.72 33.07 -24.97
C THR A 253 16.88 32.97 -26.49
N LEU A 254 17.22 31.79 -27.01
CA LEU A 254 17.11 31.45 -28.43
C LEU A 254 15.79 30.71 -28.67
N THR A 255 14.90 31.30 -29.45
CA THR A 255 13.62 30.72 -29.84
C THR A 255 13.68 30.23 -31.29
N VAL A 256 13.28 28.99 -31.53
CA VAL A 256 13.17 28.38 -32.86
C VAL A 256 11.70 28.06 -33.14
N GLY A 257 11.19 28.62 -34.23
CA GLY A 257 9.78 28.57 -34.61
C GLY A 257 8.94 29.56 -33.79
N THR A 258 7.96 30.15 -34.45
CA THR A 258 6.91 30.96 -33.79
C THR A 258 5.57 30.23 -33.72
N SER A 259 5.44 29.11 -34.44
CA SER A 259 4.26 28.26 -34.47
C SER A 259 4.63 26.79 -34.38
N ALA A 260 3.71 25.97 -33.87
CA ALA A 260 3.82 24.51 -33.88
C ALA A 260 3.84 23.90 -35.29
N SER A 261 3.40 24.64 -36.31
CA SER A 261 3.48 24.23 -37.71
C SER A 261 4.90 24.32 -38.29
N ASN A 262 5.81 25.01 -37.62
CA ASN A 262 7.21 25.07 -38.04
C ASN A 262 7.95 23.77 -37.66
N ALA A 263 9.10 23.52 -38.29
CA ALA A 263 9.96 22.38 -37.99
C ALA A 263 11.42 22.80 -37.70
N LEU A 264 12.00 22.22 -36.64
CA LEU A 264 13.44 22.13 -36.44
C LEU A 264 13.91 20.74 -36.88
N THR A 265 14.75 20.67 -37.91
CA THR A 265 15.35 19.41 -38.39
C THR A 265 16.86 19.42 -38.18
N MET A 266 17.37 18.41 -37.47
CA MET A 266 18.80 18.17 -37.28
C MET A 266 19.15 16.76 -37.76
N SER A 267 20.39 16.54 -38.18
CA SER A 267 20.85 15.22 -38.61
C SER A 267 22.28 14.95 -38.19
N THR A 268 22.67 13.68 -38.11
CA THR A 268 24.05 13.26 -37.88
C THR A 268 24.50 12.18 -38.83
N SER A 269 25.80 12.15 -39.12
CA SER A 269 26.51 11.02 -39.70
C SER A 269 27.40 10.36 -38.65
N GLU A 270 27.80 9.10 -38.84
CA GLU A 270 28.60 8.29 -37.90
C GLU A 270 29.53 9.06 -36.94
N GLY A 271 29.30 8.88 -35.64
CA GLY A 271 30.15 9.41 -34.57
C GLY A 271 30.01 10.89 -34.25
N GLY A 272 29.38 11.70 -35.12
CA GLY A 272 29.05 13.08 -34.83
C GLY A 272 27.74 13.19 -34.06
N ALA A 273 27.71 13.92 -32.95
CA ALA A 273 26.46 14.36 -32.35
C ALA A 273 26.22 15.79 -32.82
N ALA A 274 25.09 16.05 -33.48
CA ALA A 274 24.54 17.38 -33.59
C ALA A 274 23.92 17.70 -32.22
N ILE A 275 24.45 18.70 -31.51
CA ILE A 275 24.14 18.96 -30.11
C ILE A 275 23.40 20.28 -29.97
N VAL A 276 22.33 20.29 -29.18
CA VAL A 276 21.80 21.49 -28.55
C VAL A 276 22.46 21.64 -27.18
N THR A 277 23.43 22.55 -27.07
CA THR A 277 24.15 22.83 -25.82
C THR A 277 23.67 24.14 -25.22
N VAL A 278 23.32 24.15 -23.93
CA VAL A 278 22.96 25.37 -23.19
C VAL A 278 23.77 25.45 -21.90
N SER A 279 24.61 26.46 -21.73
CA SER A 279 25.61 26.50 -20.65
C SER A 279 25.75 27.84 -19.91
N GLY A 280 25.21 28.94 -20.45
CA GLY A 280 25.36 30.30 -19.90
C GLY A 280 24.26 30.76 -18.93
N GLY A 281 23.36 29.87 -18.50
CA GLY A 281 22.16 30.24 -17.74
C GLY A 281 21.01 30.76 -18.62
N GLY A 282 21.20 30.81 -19.93
CA GLY A 282 20.18 31.16 -20.91
C GLY A 282 19.23 30.02 -21.23
N SER A 283 18.39 30.24 -22.24
CA SER A 283 17.34 29.28 -22.61
C SER A 283 17.32 28.99 -24.11
N VAL A 284 16.96 27.77 -24.49
CA VAL A 284 16.56 27.42 -25.86
C VAL A 284 15.11 26.98 -25.85
N VAL A 285 14.26 27.63 -26.65
CA VAL A 285 12.83 27.31 -26.76
C VAL A 285 12.55 26.89 -28.19
N VAL A 286 12.03 25.69 -28.38
CA VAL A 286 11.63 25.15 -29.68
C VAL A 286 10.10 25.06 -29.69
N ASN A 287 9.45 26.00 -30.36
CA ASN A 287 8.00 25.99 -30.53
C ASN A 287 7.55 25.10 -31.69
N SER A 288 8.46 24.80 -32.60
CA SER A 288 8.31 23.93 -33.77
C SER A 288 8.41 22.44 -33.43
N ALA A 289 7.91 21.57 -34.30
CA ALA A 289 8.20 20.14 -34.23
C ALA A 289 9.72 19.92 -34.34
N PHE A 290 10.31 19.18 -33.40
CA PHE A 290 11.74 18.90 -33.40
C PHE A 290 12.00 17.49 -33.93
N THR A 291 12.66 17.39 -35.09
CA THR A 291 13.05 16.11 -35.70
C THR A 291 14.57 15.95 -35.68
N TYR A 292 15.03 14.84 -35.14
CA TYR A 292 16.43 14.44 -35.16
C TYR A 292 16.60 13.16 -35.98
N ASN A 293 17.31 13.27 -37.11
CA ASN A 293 17.57 12.17 -38.01
C ASN A 293 18.96 11.55 -37.73
N VAL A 294 18.98 10.32 -37.22
CA VAL A 294 20.21 9.53 -37.10
C VAL A 294 20.45 8.84 -38.44
N LYS A 295 21.62 9.05 -39.05
CA LYS A 295 22.04 8.40 -40.31
C LYS A 295 23.31 7.58 -40.10
N ASN A 296 23.25 6.28 -40.41
CA ASN A 296 24.44 5.44 -40.54
C ASN A 296 25.16 5.78 -41.86
N ALA A 297 26.49 5.95 -41.89
CA ALA A 297 27.21 6.32 -43.11
C ALA A 297 27.78 5.09 -43.85
N ALA A 298 27.89 3.96 -43.16
CA ALA A 298 28.57 2.77 -43.66
C ALA A 298 27.66 1.89 -44.51
N THR A 299 28.09 1.72 -45.76
CA THR A 299 27.76 0.60 -46.64
C THR A 299 28.51 -0.68 -46.27
N SER A 300 28.93 -0.86 -45.01
CA SER A 300 29.78 -1.99 -44.62
C SER A 300 28.99 -3.30 -44.60
N SER A 301 29.24 -4.13 -45.60
CA SER A 301 28.61 -5.42 -45.88
C SER A 301 29.20 -6.58 -45.07
N THR A 302 29.93 -6.34 -43.98
CA THR A 302 30.57 -7.43 -43.22
C THR A 302 29.72 -7.86 -42.04
N SER A 303 29.14 -9.05 -42.17
CA SER A 303 28.46 -9.80 -41.12
C SER A 303 29.39 -10.06 -39.94
N GLY A 304 29.05 -9.54 -38.77
CA GLY A 304 29.72 -9.82 -37.50
C GLY A 304 29.64 -8.64 -36.55
N ASP A 305 28.85 -8.78 -35.49
CA ASP A 305 28.79 -7.92 -34.30
C ASP A 305 28.59 -6.42 -34.52
N GLY A 306 27.34 -6.04 -34.86
CA GLY A 306 26.92 -4.64 -34.83
C GLY A 306 26.69 -4.16 -33.40
N SER A 307 27.74 -3.66 -32.75
CA SER A 307 27.62 -2.92 -31.49
C SER A 307 26.64 -1.75 -31.65
N ALA A 308 25.74 -1.57 -30.68
CA ALA A 308 24.82 -0.43 -30.67
C ALA A 308 25.62 0.87 -30.79
N LEU A 309 25.34 1.67 -31.82
CA LEU A 309 26.00 2.95 -32.00
C LEU A 309 25.38 3.94 -30.99
N THR A 310 26.13 4.29 -29.96
CA THR A 310 25.75 5.33 -29.00
C THR A 310 25.97 6.69 -29.63
N VAL A 311 24.88 7.34 -30.03
CA VAL A 311 24.88 8.77 -30.34
C VAL A 311 24.90 9.47 -28.98
N GLY A 312 25.84 10.38 -28.76
CA GLY A 312 26.03 11.06 -27.46
C GLY A 312 24.83 11.91 -27.00
N ASN A 313 25.09 12.92 -26.17
CA ASN A 313 24.04 13.85 -25.75
C ASN A 313 23.54 14.67 -26.95
N ILE A 314 22.25 14.58 -27.28
CA ILE A 314 21.62 15.44 -28.30
C ILE A 314 21.21 16.77 -27.69
N ILE A 315 20.70 16.73 -26.46
CA ILE A 315 20.40 17.92 -25.68
C ILE A 315 21.23 17.83 -24.40
N ALA A 316 22.05 18.85 -24.15
CA ALA A 316 22.92 18.94 -22.99
C ALA A 316 22.79 20.32 -22.32
N LEU A 317 22.29 20.33 -21.09
CA LEU A 317 22.20 21.54 -20.27
C LEU A 317 23.27 21.50 -19.17
N THR A 318 23.94 22.63 -18.96
CA THR A 318 24.83 22.87 -17.81
C THR A 318 24.53 24.22 -17.16
N GLY A 319 24.89 24.41 -15.89
CA GLY A 319 24.56 25.63 -15.14
C GLY A 319 23.05 25.85 -14.98
N ALA A 320 22.60 27.09 -14.78
CA ALA A 320 21.19 27.44 -14.59
C ALA A 320 20.38 27.51 -15.91
N SER A 321 20.77 26.74 -16.91
CA SER A 321 20.27 26.81 -18.28
C SER A 321 18.93 26.09 -18.46
N ASN A 322 18.12 26.50 -19.44
CA ASN A 322 16.84 25.86 -19.75
C ASN A 322 16.73 25.42 -21.21
N PHE A 323 16.02 24.32 -21.46
CA PHE A 323 15.58 23.89 -22.78
C PHE A 323 14.11 23.55 -22.72
N THR A 324 13.31 24.08 -23.64
CA THR A 324 11.88 23.77 -23.74
C THR A 324 11.52 23.39 -25.16
N ALA A 325 10.94 22.21 -25.38
CA ALA A 325 10.29 21.84 -26.63
C ALA A 325 8.77 21.84 -26.43
N ASN A 326 8.09 22.82 -27.03
CA ASN A 326 6.63 22.98 -26.88
C ASN A 326 5.82 22.04 -27.79
N ALA A 327 6.43 21.57 -28.89
CA ALA A 327 5.85 20.59 -29.81
C ALA A 327 6.55 19.23 -29.73
N ASN A 328 6.12 18.28 -30.56
CA ASN A 328 6.61 16.91 -30.54
C ASN A 328 8.09 16.82 -30.90
N VAL A 329 8.80 15.92 -30.22
CA VAL A 329 10.20 15.58 -30.49
C VAL A 329 10.25 14.19 -31.11
N THR A 330 10.77 14.07 -32.32
CA THR A 330 10.83 12.82 -33.08
C THR A 330 12.28 12.42 -33.34
N PHE A 331 12.66 11.22 -32.93
CA PHE A 331 13.97 10.64 -33.26
C PHE A 331 13.79 9.57 -34.34
N ASN A 332 14.27 9.87 -35.54
CA ASN A 332 14.16 9.00 -36.70
C ASN A 332 15.45 8.22 -36.92
N ASN A 333 15.32 6.92 -37.16
CA ASN A 333 16.37 6.15 -37.83
C ASN A 333 16.12 6.20 -39.33
N THR A 334 16.97 6.93 -40.05
CA THR A 334 16.80 7.17 -41.50
C THR A 334 17.50 6.13 -42.38
N ASN A 335 18.14 5.11 -41.80
CA ASN A 335 18.93 4.15 -42.57
C ASN A 335 18.64 2.68 -42.21
N VAL A 336 17.96 1.95 -43.12
CA VAL A 336 17.93 0.49 -43.13
C VAL A 336 18.22 0.00 -44.55
N VAL A 337 19.49 -0.25 -44.85
CA VAL A 337 19.87 -0.93 -46.10
C VAL A 337 19.84 -2.43 -45.84
N SER A 338 18.83 -3.11 -46.38
CA SER A 338 18.84 -4.56 -46.51
C SER A 338 19.53 -4.91 -47.83
N THR A 339 20.82 -5.25 -47.79
CA THR A 339 21.42 -5.95 -48.94
C THR A 339 21.17 -7.44 -48.76
N ARG A 340 20.27 -8.02 -49.56
CA ARG A 340 20.25 -9.47 -49.80
C ARG A 340 21.65 -9.85 -50.29
N ASN A 341 22.32 -10.82 -49.66
CA ASN A 341 23.58 -11.34 -50.20
C ASN A 341 23.31 -11.88 -51.61
N PRO A 342 23.84 -11.26 -52.69
CA PRO A 342 23.53 -11.68 -54.05
C PRO A 342 24.11 -13.06 -54.37
N ALA A 343 25.10 -13.53 -53.59
CA ALA A 343 25.87 -14.73 -53.88
C ALA A 343 25.25 -16.03 -53.36
N THR A 344 24.42 -15.99 -52.31
CA THR A 344 23.95 -17.23 -51.64
C THR A 344 22.43 -17.43 -51.67
N GLY A 345 21.64 -16.42 -52.01
CA GLY A 345 20.17 -16.51 -51.97
C GLY A 345 19.58 -16.72 -50.56
N ASP A 346 20.43 -16.77 -49.53
CA ASP A 346 20.06 -17.01 -48.14
C ASP A 346 19.40 -15.75 -47.54
N PRO A 347 18.36 -15.86 -46.67
CA PRO A 347 17.86 -14.71 -45.93
C PRO A 347 19.00 -14.25 -45.02
N ALA A 348 19.70 -13.20 -45.44
CA ALA A 348 20.74 -12.59 -44.63
C ALA A 348 20.19 -12.34 -43.21
N THR A 349 20.91 -12.80 -42.20
CA THR A 349 20.72 -12.38 -40.81
C THR A 349 20.85 -10.86 -40.77
N GLN A 350 19.72 -10.16 -40.83
CA GLN A 350 19.69 -8.71 -40.89
C GLN A 350 20.15 -8.16 -39.55
N ASN A 351 21.25 -7.40 -39.58
CA ASN A 351 21.85 -6.78 -38.40
C ASN A 351 20.96 -5.60 -37.98
N ALA A 352 20.14 -5.79 -36.94
CA ALA A 352 19.31 -4.73 -36.39
C ALA A 352 20.21 -3.72 -35.66
N VAL A 353 20.48 -2.56 -36.27
CA VAL A 353 21.24 -1.49 -35.62
C VAL A 353 20.30 -0.70 -34.71
N ALA A 354 20.47 -0.89 -33.40
CA ALA A 354 19.85 -0.03 -32.39
C ALA A 354 20.73 1.19 -32.16
N HIS A 355 20.12 2.37 -32.13
CA HIS A 355 20.81 3.62 -31.77
C HIS A 355 20.36 4.08 -30.40
N ASN A 356 21.31 4.43 -29.53
CA ASN A 356 21.01 5.08 -28.26
C ASN A 356 21.19 6.58 -28.40
N VAL A 357 20.23 7.35 -27.90
CA VAL A 357 20.21 8.81 -27.90
C VAL A 357 20.02 9.29 -26.47
N THR A 358 20.82 10.25 -26.01
CA THR A 358 20.68 10.78 -24.64
C THR A 358 20.16 12.21 -24.63
N LEU A 359 19.14 12.46 -23.80
CA LEU A 359 18.68 13.78 -23.41
C LEU A 359 19.11 14.01 -21.96
N SER A 360 20.06 14.93 -21.72
CA SER A 360 20.64 15.13 -20.39
C SER A 360 20.44 16.54 -19.83
N ASN A 361 19.98 16.61 -18.59
CA ASN A 361 20.07 17.80 -17.77
C ASN A 361 21.18 17.65 -16.73
N GLY A 362 22.35 18.22 -17.02
CA GLY A 362 23.48 18.34 -16.09
C GLY A 362 23.52 19.69 -15.37
N GLY A 363 22.50 20.54 -15.52
CA GLY A 363 22.43 21.89 -14.98
C GLY A 363 21.30 22.09 -13.95
N THR A 364 21.39 23.13 -13.14
CA THR A 364 20.38 23.46 -12.12
C THR A 364 19.06 24.00 -12.70
N GLY A 365 18.98 24.24 -14.01
CA GLY A 365 17.76 24.71 -14.69
C GLY A 365 16.84 23.56 -15.15
N ALA A 366 16.00 23.82 -16.15
CA ALA A 366 14.92 22.92 -16.57
C ALA A 366 15.08 22.41 -18.01
N LEU A 367 14.98 21.09 -18.19
CA LEU A 367 14.77 20.44 -19.49
C LEU A 367 13.31 19.99 -19.57
N SER A 368 12.50 20.68 -20.38
CA SER A 368 11.06 20.45 -20.51
C SER A 368 10.68 20.07 -21.93
N ILE A 369 10.01 18.94 -22.11
CA ILE A 369 9.41 18.51 -23.37
C ILE A 369 7.89 18.43 -23.15
N VAL A 370 7.21 19.47 -23.61
CA VAL A 370 5.75 19.63 -23.50
C VAL A 370 5.01 18.91 -24.63
N GLY A 371 5.66 18.66 -25.77
CA GLY A 371 5.15 17.71 -26.77
C GLY A 371 5.46 16.26 -26.42
N THR A 372 5.07 15.31 -27.26
CA THR A 372 5.43 13.90 -27.08
C THR A 372 6.81 13.60 -27.64
N ILE A 373 7.56 12.73 -26.96
CA ILE A 373 8.73 12.05 -27.57
C ILE A 373 8.23 10.86 -28.41
N SER A 374 8.65 10.78 -29.67
CA SER A 374 8.34 9.67 -30.59
C SER A 374 9.60 9.08 -31.20
N THR A 375 9.65 7.76 -31.28
CA THR A 375 10.71 6.98 -31.94
C THR A 375 10.06 6.04 -32.97
N PRO A 376 9.57 6.55 -34.11
CA PRO A 376 8.88 5.72 -35.09
C PRO A 376 9.79 4.60 -35.60
N LEU A 377 9.19 3.43 -35.86
CA LEU A 377 9.87 2.37 -36.61
C LEU A 377 10.21 2.91 -38.00
N SER A 378 11.39 2.56 -38.54
CA SER A 378 11.73 3.00 -39.89
C SER A 378 10.70 2.47 -40.88
N THR A 379 10.09 3.36 -41.66
CA THR A 379 9.05 3.04 -42.65
C THR A 379 9.62 2.43 -43.94
N ALA A 380 10.85 1.92 -43.91
CA ALA A 380 11.45 1.27 -45.07
C ALA A 380 10.56 0.08 -45.48
N ALA A 381 10.15 0.03 -46.73
CA ALA A 381 9.30 -1.05 -47.24
C ALA A 381 10.06 -2.38 -47.19
N PHE A 382 9.72 -3.25 -46.25
CA PHE A 382 10.24 -4.62 -46.24
C PHE A 382 9.34 -5.52 -47.09
N SER A 383 9.95 -6.41 -47.85
CA SER A 383 9.24 -7.52 -48.49
C SER A 383 8.56 -8.39 -47.42
N SER A 384 7.34 -8.86 -47.68
CA SER A 384 6.54 -9.69 -46.78
C SER A 384 7.36 -10.83 -46.13
N GLY A 385 7.32 -10.92 -44.80
CA GLY A 385 7.97 -12.01 -44.04
C GLY A 385 9.14 -11.59 -43.14
N VAL A 386 9.48 -10.29 -43.05
CA VAL A 386 10.58 -9.78 -42.22
C VAL A 386 10.06 -8.84 -41.13
N THR A 387 10.41 -9.09 -39.86
CA THR A 387 10.17 -8.14 -38.76
C THR A 387 11.27 -7.08 -38.71
N ASN A 388 10.91 -5.81 -38.94
CA ASN A 388 11.80 -4.68 -38.76
C ASN A 388 12.10 -4.48 -37.26
N ASN A 389 13.37 -4.63 -36.87
CA ASN A 389 13.84 -4.43 -35.50
C ASN A 389 14.81 -3.22 -35.37
N ALA A 390 14.86 -2.32 -36.36
CA ALA A 390 15.62 -1.08 -36.28
C ALA A 390 14.81 -0.01 -35.54
N TYR A 391 15.32 0.47 -34.40
CA TYR A 391 14.68 1.51 -33.59
C TYR A 391 15.73 2.42 -32.94
N VAL A 392 15.29 3.61 -32.53
CA VAL A 392 16.05 4.51 -31.67
C VAL A 392 15.59 4.32 -30.23
N SER A 393 16.54 4.10 -29.33
CA SER A 393 16.33 4.09 -27.89
C SER A 393 16.70 5.46 -27.32
N VAL A 394 15.79 6.06 -26.55
CA VAL A 394 16.03 7.36 -25.89
C VAL A 394 16.30 7.16 -24.41
N ILE A 395 17.44 7.65 -23.94
CA ILE A 395 17.84 7.74 -22.53
C ILE A 395 17.47 9.13 -22.03
N LEU A 396 16.70 9.19 -20.94
CA LEU A 396 16.34 10.43 -20.27
C LEU A 396 17.18 10.52 -18.99
N SER A 397 18.01 11.55 -18.85
CA SER A 397 18.94 11.65 -17.72
C SER A 397 18.87 13.02 -17.05
N ASN A 398 18.67 13.03 -15.74
CA ASN A 398 18.91 14.18 -14.89
C ASN A 398 20.07 13.85 -13.93
N SER A 399 21.23 14.45 -14.19
CA SER A 399 22.46 14.23 -13.43
C SER A 399 22.80 15.43 -12.53
N SER A 400 21.83 16.31 -12.29
CA SER A 400 21.99 17.54 -11.51
C SER A 400 20.81 17.79 -10.55
N THR A 401 20.82 18.92 -9.84
CA THR A 401 19.69 19.36 -9.00
C THR A 401 18.57 20.06 -9.78
N GLY A 402 18.69 20.15 -11.11
CA GLY A 402 17.69 20.75 -11.98
C GLY A 402 16.43 19.91 -12.13
N SER A 403 15.56 20.32 -13.05
CA SER A 403 14.31 19.63 -13.36
C SER A 403 14.32 19.03 -14.76
N PHE A 404 13.69 17.88 -14.90
CA PHE A 404 13.46 17.22 -16.19
C PHE A 404 11.98 16.84 -16.29
N SER A 405 11.28 17.28 -17.33
CA SER A 405 9.86 16.96 -17.51
C SER A 405 9.59 16.58 -18.95
N THR A 406 8.86 15.48 -19.17
CA THR A 406 8.45 15.05 -20.51
C THR A 406 7.02 14.57 -20.52
N ARG A 407 6.28 14.89 -21.58
CA ARG A 407 5.15 14.06 -21.99
C ARG A 407 5.68 12.98 -22.90
N THR A 408 5.38 11.73 -22.60
CA THR A 408 5.89 10.65 -23.44
C THR A 408 4.83 9.60 -23.70
N ALA A 409 4.50 9.42 -24.97
CA ALA A 409 3.70 8.33 -25.47
C ALA A 409 4.66 7.27 -26.04
N ALA A 410 4.89 6.20 -25.28
CA ALA A 410 5.66 5.01 -25.68
C ALA A 410 7.15 5.23 -26.04
N LEU A 411 8.04 5.14 -25.04
CA LEU A 411 9.48 4.94 -25.29
C LEU A 411 9.73 3.46 -25.59
N ARG A 412 10.35 3.12 -26.73
CA ARG A 412 10.74 1.74 -27.07
C ARG A 412 12.23 1.51 -26.77
N GLY A 413 12.52 0.69 -25.76
CA GLY A 413 13.88 0.44 -25.30
C GLY A 413 14.54 -0.75 -25.98
N ALA A 414 15.85 -0.63 -26.25
CA ALA A 414 16.70 -1.78 -26.52
C ALA A 414 16.92 -2.57 -25.23
N THR A 415 16.92 -3.90 -25.35
CA THR A 415 17.28 -4.81 -24.26
C THR A 415 18.71 -4.51 -23.77
N GLY A 416 18.84 -4.02 -22.54
CA GLY A 416 20.12 -3.86 -21.82
C GLY A 416 20.66 -2.43 -21.79
N THR A 417 20.74 -1.84 -20.59
CA THR A 417 21.43 -0.57 -20.20
C THR A 417 20.79 0.77 -20.54
N ASN A 418 19.59 0.81 -21.11
CA ASN A 418 18.90 2.07 -21.42
C ASN A 418 17.82 2.40 -20.38
N GLY A 419 17.81 3.61 -19.83
CA GLY A 419 16.90 3.98 -18.75
C GLY A 419 16.47 5.43 -18.65
N VAL A 420 15.50 5.65 -17.77
CA VAL A 420 15.08 6.95 -17.25
C VAL A 420 15.78 7.15 -15.91
N ILE A 421 16.74 8.07 -15.84
CA ILE A 421 17.73 8.13 -14.76
C ILE A 421 17.68 9.49 -14.09
N ASN A 422 17.49 9.51 -12.77
CA ASN A 422 17.64 10.68 -11.91
C ASN A 422 18.74 10.40 -10.87
N ASN A 423 19.97 10.78 -11.19
CA ASN A 423 21.17 10.37 -10.43
C ASN A 423 21.67 11.44 -9.44
N ALA A 424 21.10 12.64 -9.49
CA ALA A 424 21.41 13.72 -8.56
C ALA A 424 20.15 14.20 -7.87
N GLY A 425 20.28 15.13 -6.93
CA GLY A 425 19.18 15.60 -6.09
C GLY A 425 18.04 16.36 -6.78
N GLY A 426 17.93 16.27 -8.11
CA GLY A 426 16.96 17.00 -8.93
C GLY A 426 15.59 16.33 -9.03
N THR A 427 14.71 16.97 -9.80
CA THR A 427 13.34 16.50 -10.02
C THR A 427 13.18 15.94 -11.42
N MET A 428 12.40 14.86 -11.57
CA MET A 428 12.02 14.30 -12.86
C MET A 428 10.53 14.02 -12.89
N THR A 429 9.81 14.47 -13.93
CA THR A 429 8.39 14.19 -14.14
C THR A 429 8.18 13.45 -15.46
N LEU A 430 7.54 12.28 -15.39
CA LEU A 430 7.30 11.39 -16.52
C LEU A 430 5.81 11.32 -16.83
N GLY A 431 5.46 11.84 -18.01
CA GLY A 431 4.09 11.90 -18.49
C GLY A 431 3.24 12.97 -17.81
N GLN A 432 1.99 13.05 -18.26
CA GLN A 432 0.91 13.82 -17.66
C GLN A 432 -0.29 12.92 -17.36
N SER A 433 -1.25 13.46 -16.60
CA SER A 433 -2.49 12.75 -16.31
C SER A 433 -3.20 12.38 -17.61
N GLY A 434 -3.54 11.10 -17.76
CA GLY A 434 -4.18 10.55 -18.96
C GLY A 434 -3.22 9.97 -20.01
N ASP A 435 -1.90 10.17 -19.88
CA ASP A 435 -0.91 9.54 -20.75
C ASP A 435 -0.81 8.02 -20.45
N THR A 436 -0.56 7.21 -21.49
CA THR A 436 -0.22 5.77 -21.34
C THR A 436 1.27 5.56 -21.59
N PHE A 437 1.98 5.07 -20.57
CA PHE A 437 3.40 4.72 -20.66
C PHE A 437 3.56 3.22 -20.86
N SER A 438 4.18 2.81 -21.96
CA SER A 438 4.67 1.45 -22.18
C SER A 438 6.16 1.57 -22.45
N SER A 439 6.99 1.15 -21.50
CA SER A 439 8.44 1.28 -21.61
C SER A 439 9.13 -0.05 -21.45
N GLY A 440 10.11 -0.31 -22.32
CA GLY A 440 11.13 -1.35 -22.14
C GLY A 440 12.25 -0.97 -21.18
N TYR A 441 12.17 0.23 -20.56
CA TYR A 441 13.30 0.91 -19.91
C TYR A 441 13.38 0.64 -18.41
N ASP A 442 14.60 0.61 -17.91
CA ASP A 442 14.88 0.69 -16.48
C ASP A 442 14.61 2.12 -15.98
N VAL A 443 13.94 2.25 -14.84
CA VAL A 443 13.69 3.52 -14.16
C VAL A 443 14.58 3.57 -12.93
N VAL A 444 15.47 4.55 -12.84
CA VAL A 444 16.48 4.64 -11.78
C VAL A 444 16.42 6.02 -11.11
N ASN A 445 16.19 6.04 -9.81
CA ASN A 445 16.20 7.23 -8.95
C ASN A 445 17.21 7.00 -7.82
N ASP A 446 18.41 7.58 -7.94
CA ASP A 446 19.58 7.23 -7.10
C ASP A 446 20.18 8.45 -6.37
N GLY A 447 19.82 9.68 -6.75
CA GLY A 447 20.32 10.87 -6.07
C GLY A 447 19.75 11.06 -4.66
N ALA A 448 20.55 11.59 -3.73
CA ALA A 448 20.20 11.71 -2.30
C ALA A 448 18.92 12.51 -2.00
N THR A 449 18.50 13.43 -2.86
CA THR A 449 17.23 14.17 -2.74
C THR A 449 16.40 14.06 -4.02
N ALA A 450 16.68 13.05 -4.83
CA ALA A 450 16.09 12.88 -6.15
C ALA A 450 14.59 12.58 -6.02
N VAL A 451 13.76 13.40 -6.67
CA VAL A 451 12.31 13.19 -6.73
C VAL A 451 11.91 12.84 -8.16
N MET A 452 11.42 11.62 -8.36
CA MET A 452 10.86 11.20 -9.64
C MET A 452 9.35 11.03 -9.51
N THR A 453 8.58 11.70 -10.37
CA THR A 453 7.12 11.60 -10.41
C THR A 453 6.67 10.93 -11.70
N VAL A 454 5.91 9.85 -11.57
CA VAL A 454 5.25 9.12 -12.66
C VAL A 454 3.78 9.52 -12.67
N ASN A 455 3.39 10.28 -13.68
CA ASN A 455 2.02 10.81 -13.82
C ASN A 455 1.19 10.12 -14.90
N ALA A 456 1.81 9.23 -15.67
CA ALA A 456 1.14 8.41 -16.68
C ALA A 456 0.68 7.07 -16.12
N ALA A 457 -0.48 6.60 -16.56
CA ALA A 457 -0.89 5.22 -16.35
C ALA A 457 -0.11 4.28 -17.29
N GLY A 458 0.06 3.01 -16.95
CA GLY A 458 0.64 2.03 -17.88
C GLY A 458 1.61 1.05 -17.26
N THR A 459 2.40 0.38 -18.11
CA THR A 459 3.25 -0.75 -17.72
C THR A 459 4.73 -0.45 -17.98
N PHE A 460 5.52 -0.47 -16.92
CA PHE A 460 6.97 -0.51 -16.93
C PHE A 460 7.42 -1.96 -17.12
N THR A 461 8.07 -2.25 -18.25
CA THR A 461 8.60 -3.59 -18.55
C THR A 461 10.10 -3.73 -18.29
N GLY A 462 10.77 -2.65 -17.87
CA GLY A 462 12.09 -2.67 -17.25
C GLY A 462 12.03 -2.72 -15.72
N THR A 463 13.20 -2.70 -15.07
CA THR A 463 13.33 -2.62 -13.61
C THR A 463 13.00 -1.22 -13.09
N VAL A 464 12.57 -1.11 -11.83
CA VAL A 464 12.36 0.18 -11.16
C VAL A 464 13.22 0.22 -9.91
N THR A 465 14.13 1.18 -9.80
CA THR A 465 15.13 1.25 -8.74
C THR A 465 15.08 2.62 -8.09
N ASN A 466 14.78 2.65 -6.79
CA ASN A 466 14.85 3.84 -5.93
C ASN A 466 15.87 3.56 -4.82
N ASN A 467 17.14 3.82 -5.08
CA ASN A 467 18.26 3.19 -4.37
C ASN A 467 18.86 4.03 -3.23
N ASN A 468 18.38 5.27 -3.04
CA ASN A 468 18.87 6.14 -1.98
C ASN A 468 17.83 6.33 -0.87
N ALA A 469 18.23 6.29 0.39
CA ALA A 469 17.31 6.38 1.52
C ALA A 469 16.47 7.68 1.55
N ALA A 470 17.00 8.78 1.01
CA ALA A 470 16.32 10.07 0.96
C ALA A 470 15.66 10.39 -0.40
N SER A 471 15.81 9.52 -1.41
CA SER A 471 15.15 9.68 -2.71
C SER A 471 13.67 9.28 -2.66
N GLN A 472 12.86 9.94 -3.49
CA GLN A 472 11.43 9.72 -3.56
C GLN A 472 10.98 9.39 -4.99
N LEU A 473 10.30 8.26 -5.15
CA LEU A 473 9.56 7.89 -6.35
C LEU A 473 8.06 8.05 -6.08
N VAL A 474 7.36 8.83 -6.89
CA VAL A 474 5.98 9.23 -6.68
C VAL A 474 5.13 8.76 -7.84
N PHE A 475 4.14 7.92 -7.57
CA PHE A 475 3.10 7.55 -8.52
C PHE A 475 1.86 8.40 -8.26
N THR A 476 1.32 9.02 -9.32
CA THR A 476 0.07 9.78 -9.29
C THR A 476 -1.00 9.21 -10.22
N ALA A 477 -0.69 8.10 -10.90
CA ALA A 477 -1.62 7.32 -11.71
C ALA A 477 -1.47 5.82 -11.38
N ASN A 478 -2.41 5.00 -11.85
CA ASN A 478 -2.30 3.55 -11.74
C ASN A 478 -1.19 3.03 -12.67
N SER A 479 -0.22 2.34 -12.11
CA SER A 479 0.94 1.85 -12.85
C SER A 479 1.16 0.36 -12.61
N SER A 480 1.78 -0.30 -13.58
CA SER A 480 2.18 -1.70 -13.48
C SER A 480 3.68 -1.85 -13.73
N VAL A 481 4.36 -2.74 -13.02
CA VAL A 481 5.78 -3.07 -13.25
C VAL A 481 5.89 -4.58 -13.46
N SER A 482 6.60 -5.01 -14.49
CA SER A 482 6.74 -6.44 -14.82
C SER A 482 8.13 -7.03 -14.57
N LYS A 483 9.06 -6.24 -14.03
CA LYS A 483 10.39 -6.66 -13.56
C LYS A 483 10.69 -6.05 -12.20
N LEU A 484 11.82 -6.45 -11.60
CA LEU A 484 12.18 -6.15 -10.21
C LEU A 484 11.99 -4.67 -9.85
N VAL A 485 11.33 -4.44 -8.71
CA VAL A 485 11.32 -3.15 -8.02
C VAL A 485 12.30 -3.18 -6.85
N THR A 486 13.26 -2.28 -6.80
CA THR A 486 14.16 -2.08 -5.65
C THR A 486 13.85 -0.74 -5.00
N ASN A 487 13.60 -0.73 -3.69
CA ASN A 487 13.34 0.47 -2.91
C ASN A 487 14.14 0.50 -1.61
N VAL A 488 15.05 1.45 -1.51
CA VAL A 488 15.77 1.85 -0.30
C VAL A 488 15.24 3.17 0.25
N GLY A 489 14.66 4.01 -0.61
CA GLY A 489 14.08 5.31 -0.26
C GLY A 489 12.57 5.28 -0.02
N LYS A 490 11.86 6.24 -0.62
CA LYS A 490 10.42 6.43 -0.46
C LYS A 490 9.67 6.19 -1.77
N ILE A 491 8.74 5.24 -1.79
CA ILE A 491 7.72 5.11 -2.86
C ILE A 491 6.38 5.64 -2.34
N LYS A 492 5.84 6.66 -3.01
CA LYS A 492 4.54 7.27 -2.69
C LYS A 492 3.51 6.89 -3.75
N LEU A 493 2.35 6.37 -3.34
CA LEU A 493 1.29 5.92 -4.25
C LEU A 493 0.16 6.94 -4.46
N ASN A 494 0.04 8.01 -3.67
CA ASN A 494 -1.01 9.05 -3.77
C ASN A 494 -2.43 8.51 -4.07
N ALA A 495 -2.90 7.52 -3.30
CA ALA A 495 -4.22 6.91 -3.52
C ALA A 495 -4.40 6.13 -4.84
N THR A 496 -3.31 5.77 -5.54
CA THR A 496 -3.34 4.93 -6.75
C THR A 496 -2.88 3.50 -6.48
N THR A 497 -3.02 2.64 -7.49
CA THR A 497 -2.54 1.26 -7.45
C THR A 497 -1.24 1.10 -8.22
N LEU A 498 -0.21 0.57 -7.56
CA LEU A 498 0.99 0.04 -8.18
C LEU A 498 0.87 -1.49 -8.26
N THR A 499 0.71 -2.02 -9.47
CA THR A 499 0.61 -3.47 -9.71
C THR A 499 1.97 -4.03 -10.09
N LEU A 500 2.44 -5.04 -9.38
CA LEU A 500 3.69 -5.73 -9.66
C LEU A 500 3.35 -7.11 -10.25
N SER A 501 3.58 -7.28 -11.56
CA SER A 501 3.09 -8.43 -12.35
C SER A 501 4.21 -9.22 -13.02
N PHE A 502 4.55 -10.40 -12.52
CA PHE A 502 5.77 -11.13 -12.94
C PHE A 502 5.50 -12.56 -13.40
N SER A 503 6.41 -13.09 -14.21
CA SER A 503 6.44 -14.50 -14.60
C SER A 503 7.33 -15.37 -13.69
N GLY A 504 8.06 -14.78 -12.74
CA GLY A 504 8.89 -15.48 -11.74
C GLY A 504 10.01 -14.59 -11.16
N GLY A 505 10.49 -14.92 -9.95
CA GLY A 505 11.61 -14.24 -9.28
C GLY A 505 11.20 -13.20 -8.21
N ALA A 506 12.18 -12.42 -7.72
CA ALA A 506 11.94 -11.35 -6.76
C ALA A 506 11.19 -10.18 -7.43
N ALA A 507 10.03 -9.86 -6.90
CA ALA A 507 9.15 -8.80 -7.37
C ALA A 507 9.51 -7.45 -6.78
N LEU A 508 9.79 -7.44 -5.47
CA LEU A 508 10.04 -6.23 -4.69
C LEU A 508 11.16 -6.49 -3.68
N ASN A 509 12.23 -5.72 -3.75
CA ASN A 509 13.22 -5.62 -2.69
C ASN A 509 13.03 -4.28 -1.96
N ASN A 510 12.36 -4.29 -0.80
CA ASN A 510 11.95 -3.09 -0.08
C ASN A 510 12.60 -2.99 1.30
N THR A 511 13.64 -2.16 1.41
CA THR A 511 14.21 -1.72 2.69
C THR A 511 13.76 -0.31 3.08
N GLY A 512 13.18 0.45 2.14
CA GLY A 512 12.61 1.77 2.35
C GLY A 512 11.10 1.81 2.61
N ASP A 513 10.51 2.99 2.60
CA ASP A 513 9.07 3.19 2.83
C ASP A 513 8.26 3.08 1.54
N VAL A 514 7.22 2.27 1.52
CA VAL A 514 6.14 2.36 0.53
C VAL A 514 4.87 2.84 1.24
N TYR A 515 4.28 3.95 0.80
CA TYR A 515 3.13 4.56 1.48
C TYR A 515 2.12 5.17 0.51
N SER A 516 0.89 5.39 0.98
CA SER A 516 -0.18 5.99 0.20
C SER A 516 0.00 7.52 0.09
N THR A 517 -0.37 8.27 1.13
CA THR A 517 -0.38 9.74 1.12
C THR A 517 0.75 10.33 1.96
N ALA A 518 0.96 9.79 3.16
CA ALA A 518 2.07 10.13 4.05
C ALA A 518 2.69 8.87 4.66
N THR A 519 3.96 8.94 5.03
CA THR A 519 4.66 7.87 5.74
C THR A 519 3.96 7.57 7.07
N ALA A 520 3.91 6.30 7.45
CA ALA A 520 3.30 5.87 8.71
C ALA A 520 1.82 6.25 8.89
N THR A 521 1.07 6.37 7.80
CA THR A 521 -0.37 6.64 7.83
C THR A 521 -1.14 5.64 6.98
N THR A 522 -2.37 5.33 7.42
CA THR A 522 -3.37 4.66 6.58
C THR A 522 -3.72 5.57 5.41
N GLY A 523 -3.85 5.02 4.20
CA GLY A 523 -4.38 5.74 3.04
C GLY A 523 -5.03 4.77 2.06
N SER A 524 -5.47 5.24 0.89
CA SER A 524 -6.20 4.41 -0.10
C SER A 524 -5.33 3.85 -1.24
N GLY A 525 -4.04 4.14 -1.27
CA GLY A 525 -3.11 3.62 -2.27
C GLY A 525 -2.84 2.13 -2.05
N TRP A 526 -2.75 1.36 -3.14
CA TRP A 526 -2.61 -0.10 -3.11
C TRP A 526 -1.33 -0.56 -3.79
N LEU A 527 -0.59 -1.43 -3.12
CA LEU A 527 0.45 -2.24 -3.73
C LEU A 527 -0.13 -3.62 -4.06
N LYS A 528 -0.28 -3.93 -5.35
CA LYS A 528 -0.91 -5.17 -5.81
C LYS A 528 0.13 -6.12 -6.38
N PHE A 529 0.10 -7.38 -6.00
CA PHE A 529 0.97 -8.42 -6.56
C PHE A 529 0.16 -9.39 -7.44
N THR A 530 0.63 -9.63 -8.66
CA THR A 530 0.03 -10.58 -9.63
C THR A 530 1.09 -11.42 -10.36
N GLY A 531 0.68 -12.56 -10.91
CA GLY A 531 1.57 -13.44 -11.68
C GLY A 531 2.16 -14.60 -10.86
N ALA A 532 3.11 -15.34 -11.42
CA ALA A 532 3.62 -16.57 -10.80
C ALA A 532 4.71 -16.26 -9.76
N ALA A 533 4.45 -16.61 -8.49
CA ALA A 533 5.43 -16.62 -7.39
C ALA A 533 6.31 -15.36 -7.17
N PRO A 534 5.75 -14.13 -7.15
CA PRO A 534 6.52 -12.94 -6.80
C PRO A 534 6.97 -13.00 -5.33
N THR A 535 8.28 -13.05 -5.10
CA THR A 535 8.83 -12.92 -3.74
C THR A 535 9.11 -11.46 -3.41
N MET A 536 8.92 -11.10 -2.14
CA MET A 536 9.38 -9.83 -1.60
C MET A 536 10.54 -10.07 -0.64
N THR A 537 11.55 -9.21 -0.69
CA THR A 537 12.64 -9.16 0.28
C THR A 537 12.67 -7.81 0.99
N GLY A 538 13.19 -7.77 2.21
CA GLY A 538 13.33 -6.55 3.01
C GLY A 538 12.17 -6.29 3.98
N THR A 539 12.42 -5.41 4.94
CA THR A 539 11.56 -5.14 6.11
C THR A 539 10.86 -3.79 6.06
N GLY A 540 11.02 -3.03 4.98
CA GLY A 540 10.45 -1.70 4.84
C GLY A 540 8.92 -1.71 4.95
N PRO A 541 8.30 -0.64 5.50
CA PRO A 541 6.85 -0.58 5.70
C PRO A 541 6.10 -0.48 4.36
N LEU A 542 4.86 -0.95 4.36
CA LEU A 542 3.99 -1.06 3.19
C LEU A 542 2.63 -0.37 3.43
N PRO A 543 1.93 0.07 2.37
CA PRO A 543 0.59 0.65 2.44
C PRO A 543 -0.47 -0.46 2.50
N ASN A 544 -1.63 -0.28 1.86
CA ASN A 544 -2.51 -1.42 1.58
C ASN A 544 -1.83 -2.35 0.58
N VAL A 545 -1.93 -3.65 0.81
CA VAL A 545 -1.35 -4.69 -0.03
C VAL A 545 -2.43 -5.67 -0.48
N GLU A 546 -2.52 -5.91 -1.78
CA GLU A 546 -3.39 -6.94 -2.36
C GLU A 546 -2.56 -8.03 -3.02
N ILE A 547 -2.82 -9.28 -2.67
CA ILE A 547 -2.20 -10.47 -3.27
C ILE A 547 -3.24 -11.17 -4.16
N GLY A 548 -3.00 -11.15 -5.48
CA GLY A 548 -3.90 -11.68 -6.51
C GLY A 548 -3.78 -13.19 -6.77
N SER A 549 -3.90 -13.61 -8.03
CA SER A 549 -3.91 -15.02 -8.47
C SER A 549 -2.50 -15.59 -8.73
N ALA A 550 -2.28 -16.86 -8.32
CA ALA A 550 -1.08 -17.69 -8.56
C ALA A 550 0.25 -17.25 -7.91
N THR A 551 0.20 -16.43 -6.85
CA THR A 551 1.39 -15.84 -6.20
C THR A 551 1.76 -16.54 -4.87
N SER A 552 3.05 -16.66 -4.55
CA SER A 552 3.54 -16.97 -3.19
C SER A 552 4.27 -15.74 -2.62
N PHE A 553 3.63 -14.97 -1.74
CA PHE A 553 4.22 -13.76 -1.14
C PHE A 553 4.83 -14.12 0.22
N SER A 554 6.09 -13.73 0.47
CA SER A 554 6.74 -13.94 1.77
C SER A 554 7.12 -12.59 2.38
N THR A 555 6.81 -12.38 3.67
CA THR A 555 7.23 -11.19 4.42
C THR A 555 8.34 -11.52 5.41
N ALA A 556 9.23 -10.56 5.65
CA ALA A 556 10.36 -10.71 6.58
C ALA A 556 10.21 -9.84 7.84
N GLY A 557 8.98 -9.54 8.26
CA GLY A 557 8.68 -8.71 9.43
C GLY A 557 8.31 -7.26 9.10
N ASN A 558 7.50 -7.08 8.06
CA ASN A 558 7.07 -5.76 7.59
C ASN A 558 5.96 -5.18 8.48
N THR A 559 5.86 -3.85 8.51
CA THR A 559 4.66 -3.16 9.02
C THR A 559 3.78 -2.74 7.84
N PHE A 560 2.53 -3.20 7.83
CA PHE A 560 1.50 -2.77 6.90
C PHE A 560 0.70 -1.65 7.56
N TRP A 561 0.76 -0.44 7.01
CA TRP A 561 -0.01 0.70 7.51
C TRP A 561 -1.46 0.70 7.05
N GLY A 562 -1.79 -0.10 6.03
CA GLY A 562 -3.14 -0.31 5.55
C GLY A 562 -3.61 -1.75 5.71
N ASP A 563 -4.51 -2.18 4.83
CA ASP A 563 -5.05 -3.53 4.77
C ASP A 563 -4.06 -4.50 4.10
N LEU A 564 -4.04 -5.76 4.54
CA LEU A 564 -3.41 -6.88 3.84
C LEU A 564 -4.53 -7.81 3.33
N LYS A 565 -4.66 -7.93 2.02
CA LYS A 565 -5.78 -8.61 1.36
C LYS A 565 -5.29 -9.71 0.42
N THR A 566 -5.93 -10.88 0.45
CA THR A 566 -5.78 -11.91 -0.58
C THR A 566 -7.09 -12.05 -1.38
N THR A 567 -6.99 -12.09 -2.71
CA THR A 567 -8.16 -12.18 -3.62
C THR A 567 -8.12 -13.39 -4.54
N GLY A 568 -6.96 -14.03 -4.73
CA GLY A 568 -6.81 -15.23 -5.55
C GLY A 568 -6.40 -16.48 -4.76
N ALA A 569 -5.96 -17.52 -5.49
CA ALA A 569 -5.43 -18.77 -4.93
C ALA A 569 -4.00 -18.67 -4.38
N GLY A 570 -3.45 -17.45 -4.24
CA GLY A 570 -2.07 -17.25 -3.83
C GLY A 570 -1.80 -17.68 -2.38
N ALA A 571 -0.58 -18.16 -2.11
CA ALA A 571 -0.09 -18.40 -0.76
C ALA A 571 0.61 -17.15 -0.22
N VAL A 572 0.41 -16.84 1.06
CA VAL A 572 1.15 -15.79 1.79
C VAL A 572 1.86 -16.45 2.95
N SER A 573 3.16 -16.24 3.11
CA SER A 573 3.96 -16.71 4.24
C SER A 573 4.50 -15.52 5.03
N ILE A 574 4.09 -15.34 6.28
CA ILE A 574 4.58 -14.29 7.16
C ILE A 574 5.72 -14.87 7.99
N GLY A 575 6.97 -14.61 7.63
CA GLY A 575 8.15 -15.22 8.26
C GLY A 575 8.66 -14.49 9.50
N GLY A 576 8.66 -13.15 9.47
CA GLY A 576 9.13 -12.29 10.58
C GLY A 576 7.98 -11.63 11.35
N ALA A 577 8.30 -11.03 12.51
CA ALA A 577 7.33 -10.32 13.33
C ALA A 577 6.65 -9.19 12.54
N THR A 578 5.34 -9.28 12.33
CA THR A 578 4.60 -8.45 11.37
C THR A 578 3.45 -7.72 12.06
N VAL A 579 3.22 -6.48 11.68
CA VAL A 579 2.09 -5.67 12.19
C VAL A 579 1.23 -5.22 11.03
N VAL A 580 -0.07 -5.51 11.09
CA VAL A 580 -1.09 -4.99 10.16
C VAL A 580 -1.93 -3.96 10.90
N LYS A 581 -1.84 -2.69 10.51
CA LYS A 581 -2.59 -1.59 11.14
C LYS A 581 -4.04 -1.51 10.64
N GLY A 582 -4.28 -1.89 9.38
CA GLY A 582 -5.63 -2.09 8.84
C GLY A 582 -6.17 -3.49 9.11
N ASN A 583 -6.95 -4.01 8.17
CA ASN A 583 -7.55 -5.33 8.21
C ASN A 583 -6.65 -6.41 7.57
N LEU A 584 -6.81 -7.65 8.01
CA LEU A 584 -6.32 -8.84 7.32
C LEU A 584 -7.49 -9.54 6.64
N ASP A 585 -7.59 -9.43 5.32
CA ASP A 585 -8.71 -9.95 4.54
C ASP A 585 -8.29 -11.16 3.71
N VAL A 586 -9.02 -12.28 3.86
CA VAL A 586 -8.86 -13.51 3.08
C VAL A 586 -10.13 -13.74 2.28
N ASN A 587 -10.11 -13.30 1.01
CA ASN A 587 -11.29 -13.28 0.14
C ASN A 587 -11.16 -14.19 -1.09
N GLY A 588 -10.02 -14.87 -1.28
CA GLY A 588 -9.83 -15.91 -2.30
C GLY A 588 -9.51 -17.29 -1.70
N THR A 589 -9.32 -18.30 -2.55
CA THR A 589 -8.97 -19.68 -2.12
C THR A 589 -7.53 -19.84 -1.60
N GLY A 590 -6.78 -18.74 -1.53
CA GLY A 590 -5.40 -18.70 -1.04
C GLY A 590 -5.24 -19.08 0.43
N THR A 591 -3.99 -19.31 0.83
CA THR A 591 -3.62 -19.69 2.21
C THR A 591 -2.64 -18.66 2.78
N ILE A 592 -2.91 -18.13 3.97
CA ILE A 592 -1.97 -17.33 4.76
C ILE A 592 -1.35 -18.21 5.84
N THR A 593 -0.04 -18.39 5.80
CA THR A 593 0.75 -19.11 6.82
C THR A 593 1.51 -18.10 7.68
N ILE A 594 1.31 -18.16 8.99
CA ILE A 594 1.93 -17.27 9.99
C ILE A 594 3.08 -18.00 10.68
N ASN A 595 4.31 -17.66 10.32
CA ASN A 595 5.54 -18.23 10.89
C ASN A 595 6.27 -17.24 11.83
N GLY A 596 6.02 -15.93 11.69
CA GLY A 596 6.46 -14.87 12.60
C GLY A 596 5.29 -14.26 13.37
N ALA A 597 5.53 -13.81 14.61
CA ALA A 597 4.50 -13.24 15.47
C ALA A 597 3.76 -12.10 14.76
N THR A 598 2.44 -12.24 14.60
CA THR A 598 1.66 -11.29 13.79
C THR A 598 0.61 -10.60 14.64
N ALA A 599 0.52 -9.27 14.55
CA ALA A 599 -0.50 -8.47 15.21
C ALA A 599 -1.36 -7.72 14.19
N VAL A 600 -2.67 -7.86 14.28
CA VAL A 600 -3.66 -7.15 13.45
C VAL A 600 -4.41 -6.17 14.34
N ALA A 601 -4.25 -4.87 14.08
CA ALA A 601 -4.93 -3.82 14.83
C ALA A 601 -6.40 -3.66 14.38
N GLY A 602 -6.68 -3.84 13.08
CA GLY A 602 -8.02 -3.91 12.54
C GLY A 602 -8.66 -5.30 12.68
N ASN A 603 -9.56 -5.61 11.76
CA ASN A 603 -10.30 -6.87 11.73
C ASN A 603 -9.51 -7.97 10.99
N VAL A 604 -9.80 -9.23 11.33
CA VAL A 604 -9.42 -10.37 10.48
C VAL A 604 -10.71 -10.88 9.84
N ASN A 605 -10.80 -10.82 8.51
CA ASN A 605 -11.99 -11.25 7.77
C ASN A 605 -11.65 -12.44 6.86
N MET A 606 -12.09 -13.63 7.23
CA MET A 606 -11.95 -14.86 6.46
C MET A 606 -13.23 -15.17 5.70
N THR A 607 -13.43 -14.54 4.55
CA THR A 607 -14.63 -14.80 3.72
C THR A 607 -14.46 -16.00 2.79
N SER A 608 -13.22 -16.46 2.59
CA SER A 608 -12.85 -17.75 1.99
C SER A 608 -11.39 -18.11 2.36
N GLY A 609 -10.78 -19.08 1.68
CA GLY A 609 -9.36 -19.42 1.83
C GLY A 609 -8.98 -20.04 3.17
N ASN A 610 -7.69 -19.98 3.52
CA ASN A 610 -7.17 -20.57 4.75
C ASN A 610 -6.24 -19.62 5.51
N ILE A 611 -6.23 -19.69 6.85
CA ILE A 611 -5.16 -19.14 7.70
C ILE A 611 -4.59 -20.28 8.53
N THR A 612 -3.26 -20.42 8.55
CA THR A 612 -2.53 -21.43 9.31
C THR A 612 -1.48 -20.74 10.19
N LEU A 613 -1.54 -20.96 11.50
CA LEU A 613 -0.48 -20.57 12.43
C LEU A 613 0.62 -21.65 12.40
N GLY A 614 1.68 -21.40 11.63
CA GLY A 614 2.79 -22.33 11.41
C GLY A 614 3.71 -22.43 12.63
N THR A 615 4.56 -21.42 12.83
CA THR A 615 5.56 -21.39 13.94
C THR A 615 5.38 -20.22 14.91
N ALA A 616 4.36 -19.37 14.72
CA ALA A 616 4.08 -18.24 15.61
C ALA A 616 2.57 -17.97 15.76
N GLY A 617 2.23 -17.15 16.77
CA GLY A 617 0.86 -16.76 17.07
C GLY A 617 0.34 -15.55 16.29
N LEU A 618 -0.97 -15.34 16.37
CA LEU A 618 -1.71 -14.22 15.80
C LEU A 618 -2.45 -13.48 16.91
N THR A 619 -2.21 -12.17 17.04
CA THR A 619 -2.98 -11.28 17.93
C THR A 619 -3.94 -10.42 17.11
N VAL A 620 -5.21 -10.39 17.50
CA VAL A 620 -6.27 -9.62 16.81
C VAL A 620 -6.89 -8.62 17.78
N THR A 621 -6.78 -7.34 17.45
CA THR A 621 -7.37 -6.26 18.26
C THR A 621 -8.80 -5.94 17.85
N GLY A 622 -9.08 -5.94 16.55
CA GLY A 622 -10.44 -5.82 16.02
C GLY A 622 -11.24 -7.12 16.14
N THR A 623 -12.21 -7.29 15.26
CA THR A 623 -13.05 -8.49 15.21
C THR A 623 -12.44 -9.55 14.31
N PHE A 624 -12.39 -10.80 14.78
CA PHE A 624 -12.12 -11.97 13.96
C PHE A 624 -13.44 -12.51 13.40
N THR A 625 -13.62 -12.46 12.08
CA THR A 625 -14.85 -12.88 11.38
C THR A 625 -14.55 -14.01 10.41
N MET A 626 -15.31 -15.11 10.50
CA MET A 626 -15.12 -16.30 9.68
C MET A 626 -16.46 -16.94 9.26
N PRO A 627 -17.04 -16.50 8.13
CA PRO A 627 -18.17 -17.19 7.51
C PRO A 627 -17.76 -18.44 6.72
N GLN A 628 -16.53 -18.52 6.20
CA GLN A 628 -16.04 -19.65 5.39
C GLN A 628 -14.54 -19.88 5.60
N GLY A 629 -13.95 -20.84 4.87
CA GLY A 629 -12.52 -21.12 4.88
C GLY A 629 -12.07 -22.05 5.99
N THR A 630 -10.76 -22.23 6.15
CA THR A 630 -10.16 -23.05 7.23
C THR A 630 -9.16 -22.26 8.08
N PHE A 631 -9.33 -22.23 9.40
CA PHE A 631 -8.36 -21.65 10.33
C PHE A 631 -7.66 -22.77 11.12
N THR A 632 -6.32 -22.82 11.11
CA THR A 632 -5.53 -23.88 11.75
C THR A 632 -4.60 -23.29 12.81
N PHE A 633 -4.72 -23.74 14.06
CA PHE A 633 -3.95 -23.24 15.21
C PHE A 633 -2.49 -23.73 15.27
N GLY A 634 -2.19 -24.90 14.69
CA GLY A 634 -0.90 -25.57 14.94
C GLY A 634 -0.64 -25.74 16.44
N ALA A 635 0.59 -25.45 16.89
CA ALA A 635 0.99 -25.40 18.30
C ALA A 635 0.93 -23.98 18.89
N ASN A 636 0.34 -23.03 18.19
CA ASN A 636 0.49 -21.60 18.45
C ASN A 636 -0.77 -20.98 19.07
N THR A 637 -0.66 -19.71 19.45
CA THR A 637 -1.73 -18.95 20.10
C THR A 637 -2.46 -18.05 19.12
N LEU A 638 -3.80 -18.11 19.11
CA LEU A 638 -4.66 -17.02 18.63
C LEU A 638 -5.05 -16.17 19.84
N GLU A 639 -4.51 -14.96 19.92
CA GLU A 639 -4.87 -13.98 20.95
C GLU A 639 -5.95 -13.03 20.40
N LEU A 640 -7.06 -12.92 21.12
CA LEU A 640 -8.19 -12.06 20.81
C LEU A 640 -8.32 -10.97 21.86
N LYS A 641 -8.35 -9.72 21.41
CA LYS A 641 -8.69 -8.55 22.24
C LYS A 641 -10.05 -7.95 21.86
N GLY A 642 -10.56 -8.28 20.66
CA GLY A 642 -11.90 -7.93 20.20
C GLY A 642 -12.80 -9.15 20.03
N ASN A 643 -13.88 -9.00 19.28
CA ASN A 643 -14.91 -10.04 19.12
C ASN A 643 -14.44 -11.20 18.23
N PHE A 644 -15.08 -12.35 18.39
CA PHE A 644 -14.95 -13.50 17.50
C PHE A 644 -16.31 -13.91 16.95
N VAL A 645 -16.44 -13.96 15.64
CA VAL A 645 -17.69 -14.27 14.94
C VAL A 645 -17.44 -15.32 13.88
N ARG A 646 -17.77 -16.57 14.19
CA ARG A 646 -17.77 -17.68 13.23
C ARG A 646 -19.21 -18.10 12.91
N THR A 647 -19.63 -17.87 11.67
CA THR A 647 -20.94 -18.32 11.16
C THR A 647 -20.83 -19.53 10.23
N GLY A 648 -19.60 -19.90 9.84
CA GLY A 648 -19.32 -21.10 9.05
C GLY A 648 -17.83 -21.46 9.06
N GLY A 649 -17.32 -22.02 7.95
CA GLY A 649 -15.93 -22.47 7.84
C GLY A 649 -15.51 -23.57 8.82
N LEU A 650 -14.26 -24.00 8.73
CA LEU A 650 -13.69 -25.09 9.52
C LEU A 650 -12.55 -24.57 10.41
N ILE A 651 -12.53 -24.99 11.67
CA ILE A 651 -11.32 -24.91 12.48
C ILE A 651 -10.56 -26.22 12.24
N GLY A 652 -9.44 -26.15 11.51
CA GLY A 652 -8.68 -27.30 11.03
C GLY A 652 -8.12 -28.15 12.17
N ALA A 653 -7.94 -29.45 11.92
CA ALA A 653 -7.39 -30.40 12.87
C ALA A 653 -6.04 -29.87 13.41
N THR A 654 -6.05 -29.50 14.68
CA THR A 654 -4.86 -29.10 15.42
C THR A 654 -3.85 -30.23 15.32
N GLN A 655 -2.55 -29.93 15.25
CA GLN A 655 -1.60 -30.91 15.75
C GLN A 655 -2.06 -31.27 17.16
N ALA A 656 -2.32 -32.56 17.41
CA ALA A 656 -2.92 -32.97 18.66
C ALA A 656 -2.08 -32.44 19.83
N GLY A 657 -2.66 -31.57 20.67
CA GLY A 657 -2.16 -31.33 22.03
C GLY A 657 -1.69 -29.92 22.44
N THR A 658 -1.55 -28.90 21.56
CA THR A 658 -0.80 -27.68 21.98
C THR A 658 -1.35 -26.29 21.62
N GLY A 659 -2.15 -26.10 20.58
CA GLY A 659 -2.67 -24.76 20.21
C GLY A 659 -3.52 -24.10 21.30
N THR A 660 -3.47 -22.77 21.40
CA THR A 660 -4.18 -21.98 22.45
C THR A 660 -5.07 -20.89 21.86
N LEU A 661 -6.29 -20.75 22.37
CA LEU A 661 -7.15 -19.58 22.19
C LEU A 661 -7.04 -18.70 23.44
N LEU A 662 -6.47 -17.50 23.30
CA LEU A 662 -6.27 -16.56 24.40
C LEU A 662 -7.19 -15.36 24.24
N PHE A 663 -7.93 -14.98 25.28
CA PHE A 663 -8.65 -13.72 25.36
C PHE A 663 -7.92 -12.78 26.31
N SER A 664 -7.59 -11.58 25.85
CA SER A 664 -6.78 -10.60 26.63
C SER A 664 -7.25 -9.14 26.47
N GLY A 665 -8.47 -8.95 25.96
CA GLY A 665 -9.06 -7.62 25.72
C GLY A 665 -9.34 -6.85 27.00
N SER A 666 -9.46 -5.52 26.88
CA SER A 666 -9.83 -4.61 27.96
C SER A 666 -11.32 -4.26 27.99
N LEU A 667 -12.06 -4.69 26.96
CA LEU A 667 -13.51 -4.49 26.81
C LEU A 667 -14.24 -5.83 26.79
N SER A 668 -15.54 -5.78 27.05
CA SER A 668 -16.44 -6.93 26.84
C SER A 668 -16.39 -7.43 25.41
N GLN A 669 -16.31 -8.76 25.27
CA GLN A 669 -16.16 -9.46 23.98
C GLN A 669 -17.34 -10.39 23.75
N SER A 670 -17.83 -10.43 22.52
CA SER A 670 -18.74 -11.47 22.03
C SER A 670 -17.92 -12.59 21.40
N PHE A 671 -18.13 -13.81 21.88
CA PHE A 671 -17.54 -15.02 21.32
C PHE A 671 -18.64 -15.89 20.71
N THR A 672 -18.77 -15.85 19.39
CA THR A 672 -19.72 -16.66 18.61
C THR A 672 -18.94 -17.75 17.88
N PRO A 673 -18.72 -18.92 18.50
CA PRO A 673 -17.88 -19.97 17.92
C PRO A 673 -18.56 -20.80 16.82
N GLY A 674 -19.81 -20.48 16.45
CA GLY A 674 -20.62 -21.30 15.54
C GLY A 674 -21.00 -22.65 16.16
N THR A 675 -21.44 -23.60 15.32
CA THR A 675 -21.81 -24.94 15.78
C THR A 675 -20.56 -25.73 16.21
N GLN A 676 -20.47 -26.07 17.51
CA GLN A 676 -19.46 -26.95 18.14
C GLN A 676 -18.02 -26.69 17.66
N MET A 677 -17.37 -25.66 18.22
CA MET A 677 -15.94 -25.40 18.00
C MET A 677 -15.08 -26.32 18.87
N ASN A 678 -14.09 -26.97 18.30
CA ASN A 678 -13.11 -27.81 19.00
C ASN A 678 -11.81 -27.02 19.17
N VAL A 679 -11.33 -26.91 20.41
CA VAL A 679 -10.06 -26.26 20.77
C VAL A 679 -9.31 -27.11 21.80
N TYR A 680 -7.98 -26.97 21.87
CA TYR A 680 -7.19 -27.71 22.85
C TYR A 680 -7.04 -26.92 24.14
N ASN A 681 -6.45 -25.73 24.07
CA ASN A 681 -6.28 -24.85 25.21
C ASN A 681 -7.07 -23.56 25.03
N VAL A 682 -7.65 -23.07 26.12
CA VAL A 682 -8.31 -21.76 26.19
C VAL A 682 -7.83 -21.05 27.44
N THR A 683 -7.48 -19.78 27.29
CA THR A 683 -7.09 -18.92 28.40
C THR A 683 -7.86 -17.62 28.34
N VAL A 684 -8.43 -17.21 29.46
CA VAL A 684 -9.11 -15.93 29.65
C VAL A 684 -8.27 -15.09 30.61
N SER A 685 -7.76 -13.98 30.09
CA SER A 685 -6.84 -13.04 30.77
C SER A 685 -7.24 -11.59 30.46
N ASN A 686 -8.54 -11.29 30.39
CA ASN A 686 -9.00 -9.93 30.10
C ASN A 686 -8.49 -8.94 31.16
N THR A 687 -8.13 -7.74 30.73
CA THR A 687 -7.42 -6.72 31.53
C THR A 687 -8.28 -5.50 31.89
N GLY A 688 -9.59 -5.57 31.63
CA GLY A 688 -10.53 -4.48 31.90
C GLY A 688 -10.62 -4.10 33.39
N PRO A 689 -10.95 -2.83 33.70
CA PRO A 689 -11.10 -2.36 35.08
C PRO A 689 -12.22 -3.13 35.78
N TYR A 690 -11.91 -3.70 36.94
CA TYR A 690 -12.89 -4.36 37.79
C TYR A 690 -13.63 -3.35 38.63
N LEU A 691 -14.91 -3.16 38.34
CA LEU A 691 -15.80 -2.53 39.30
C LEU A 691 -16.53 -3.66 40.02
N ALA A 692 -16.08 -3.95 41.25
CA ALA A 692 -16.81 -4.85 42.14
C ALA A 692 -18.28 -4.35 42.23
N ASN A 693 -19.25 -5.19 41.84
CA ASN A 693 -20.69 -4.91 41.62
C ASN A 693 -21.17 -4.52 40.20
N VAL A 694 -20.32 -4.45 39.17
CA VAL A 694 -20.76 -4.23 37.78
C VAL A 694 -20.25 -5.36 36.88
N ILE A 695 -21.13 -6.30 36.52
CA ILE A 695 -20.84 -7.48 35.67
C ILE A 695 -20.58 -7.08 34.18
N ALA A 696 -20.52 -5.80 33.84
CA ALA A 696 -20.73 -5.33 32.47
C ALA A 696 -19.47 -5.15 31.59
N ASP A 697 -18.30 -4.87 32.14
CA ASP A 697 -17.24 -4.20 31.36
C ASP A 697 -16.04 -5.08 30.94
N ASP A 698 -15.86 -6.28 31.51
CA ASP A 698 -14.73 -7.20 31.21
C ASP A 698 -15.14 -8.65 30.89
N LYS A 699 -16.37 -8.86 30.41
CA LYS A 699 -16.95 -10.20 30.20
C LYS A 699 -16.75 -10.75 28.78
N ILE A 700 -16.61 -12.06 28.67
CA ILE A 700 -16.71 -12.81 27.41
C ILE A 700 -18.08 -13.48 27.36
N THR A 701 -18.94 -13.07 26.43
CA THR A 701 -20.26 -13.69 26.24
C THR A 701 -20.16 -14.81 25.20
N VAL A 702 -20.46 -16.04 25.62
CA VAL A 702 -20.36 -17.23 24.77
C VAL A 702 -21.69 -17.49 24.06
N GLY A 703 -21.69 -17.39 22.74
CA GLY A 703 -22.87 -17.55 21.89
C GLY A 703 -23.25 -19.00 21.54
N ALA A 704 -22.34 -19.96 21.74
CA ALA A 704 -22.60 -21.39 21.52
C ALA A 704 -21.63 -22.27 22.33
N SER A 705 -21.99 -23.52 22.64
CA SER A 705 -21.15 -24.44 23.41
C SER A 705 -19.79 -24.70 22.76
N LEU A 706 -18.76 -24.80 23.60
CA LEU A 706 -17.36 -25.04 23.23
C LEU A 706 -16.92 -26.46 23.62
N LEU A 707 -16.12 -27.11 22.78
CA LEU A 707 -15.46 -28.37 23.08
C LEU A 707 -13.96 -28.12 23.31
N VAL A 708 -13.47 -28.46 24.50
CA VAL A 708 -12.10 -28.19 24.95
C VAL A 708 -11.41 -29.51 25.28
N HIS A 709 -10.30 -29.81 24.62
CA HIS A 709 -9.63 -31.11 24.75
C HIS A 709 -8.54 -31.17 25.83
N ASN A 710 -8.00 -30.01 26.27
CA ASN A 710 -6.90 -29.95 27.23
C ASN A 710 -7.21 -28.95 28.35
N ASN A 711 -6.73 -27.70 28.29
CA ASN A 711 -6.88 -26.75 29.40
C ASN A 711 -7.90 -25.66 29.10
N PHE A 712 -8.71 -25.29 30.08
CA PHE A 712 -9.48 -24.05 30.11
C PHE A 712 -9.13 -23.28 31.38
N ALA A 713 -8.53 -22.10 31.27
CA ALA A 713 -8.09 -21.32 32.42
C ALA A 713 -8.66 -19.90 32.40
N ILE A 714 -9.31 -19.49 33.49
CA ILE A 714 -9.71 -18.11 33.74
C ILE A 714 -8.73 -17.51 34.74
N THR A 715 -7.80 -16.71 34.24
CA THR A 715 -6.76 -16.04 35.05
C THR A 715 -7.20 -14.64 35.49
N SER A 716 -7.92 -13.94 34.61
CA SER A 716 -8.59 -12.66 34.89
C SER A 716 -9.74 -12.45 33.92
N GLY A 717 -10.70 -11.58 34.27
CA GLY A 717 -11.94 -11.39 33.50
C GLY A 717 -12.99 -12.47 33.77
N TYR A 718 -14.17 -12.31 33.16
CA TYR A 718 -15.36 -13.12 33.44
C TYR A 718 -15.88 -13.83 32.19
N VAL A 719 -16.44 -15.03 32.33
CA VAL A 719 -17.09 -15.77 31.22
C VAL A 719 -18.59 -15.88 31.48
N ASP A 720 -19.40 -15.39 30.55
CA ASP A 720 -20.86 -15.48 30.58
C ASP A 720 -21.32 -16.54 29.58
N LEU A 721 -21.75 -17.69 30.10
CA LEU A 721 -22.18 -18.82 29.28
C LEU A 721 -23.63 -18.70 28.81
N GLY A 722 -24.47 -17.91 29.47
CA GLY A 722 -25.92 -17.96 29.25
C GLY A 722 -26.44 -19.40 29.36
N ILE A 723 -27.06 -19.92 28.30
CA ILE A 723 -27.56 -21.31 28.20
C ILE A 723 -26.54 -22.29 27.60
N ASN A 724 -25.34 -21.82 27.25
CA ASN A 724 -24.31 -22.59 26.57
C ASN A 724 -23.38 -23.30 27.55
N ASN A 725 -22.50 -24.16 27.01
CA ASN A 725 -21.68 -25.05 27.82
C ASN A 725 -20.21 -25.01 27.43
N ILE A 726 -19.32 -25.14 28.41
CA ILE A 726 -17.92 -25.54 28.20
C ILE A 726 -17.87 -27.04 28.40
N ARG A 727 -17.58 -27.79 27.34
CA ARG A 727 -17.46 -29.25 27.36
C ARG A 727 -15.99 -29.64 27.34
N MET A 728 -15.48 -30.07 28.47
CA MET A 728 -14.14 -30.62 28.63
C MET A 728 -14.15 -32.07 28.13
N LEU A 729 -13.55 -32.32 26.96
CA LEU A 729 -13.45 -33.64 26.33
C LEU A 729 -12.11 -34.28 26.67
N GLN A 730 -12.16 -35.39 27.40
CA GLN A 730 -10.99 -36.17 27.75
C GLN A 730 -10.70 -37.22 26.67
N THR A 731 -9.89 -36.86 25.67
CA THR A 731 -9.49 -37.77 24.58
C THR A 731 -8.07 -38.32 24.75
N THR A 732 -7.12 -37.52 25.27
CA THR A 732 -5.73 -37.91 25.58
C THR A 732 -5.14 -36.95 26.63
N GLY A 733 -4.81 -37.42 27.85
CA GLY A 733 -4.27 -36.60 28.95
C GLY A 733 -5.33 -35.97 29.88
N SER A 734 -4.85 -35.26 30.92
CA SER A 734 -5.71 -34.57 31.90
C SER A 734 -6.34 -33.30 31.34
N ALA A 735 -7.65 -33.31 31.06
CA ALA A 735 -8.38 -32.09 30.76
C ALA A 735 -8.53 -31.24 32.04
N ARG A 736 -8.04 -29.99 32.08
CA ARG A 736 -8.05 -29.15 33.29
C ARG A 736 -8.89 -27.90 33.12
N PHE A 737 -9.82 -27.66 34.03
CA PHE A 737 -10.56 -26.42 34.14
C PHE A 737 -10.11 -25.67 35.39
N ASN A 738 -9.67 -24.42 35.23
CA ASN A 738 -9.25 -23.55 36.33
C ASN A 738 -10.02 -22.24 36.28
N ASN A 739 -10.69 -21.87 37.38
CA ASN A 739 -11.42 -20.60 37.50
C ASN A 739 -10.84 -19.61 38.53
N GLY A 740 -9.58 -19.76 38.91
CA GLY A 740 -8.92 -19.00 39.99
C GLY A 740 -8.94 -17.48 39.85
N GLY A 741 -9.20 -16.93 38.66
CA GLY A 741 -9.43 -15.52 38.39
C GLY A 741 -10.78 -15.00 38.92
N ARG A 742 -11.83 -14.97 38.08
CA ARG A 742 -13.16 -14.41 38.43
C ARG A 742 -14.36 -15.31 38.17
N GLY A 743 -14.18 -16.57 37.76
CA GLY A 743 -15.29 -17.52 37.57
C GLY A 743 -16.08 -17.35 36.27
N TYR A 744 -17.22 -18.02 36.19
CA TYR A 744 -18.18 -17.95 35.06
C TYR A 744 -19.64 -17.96 35.55
N THR A 745 -20.55 -17.32 34.81
CA THR A 745 -22.01 -17.44 35.01
C THR A 745 -22.59 -18.42 34.02
N ALA A 746 -23.66 -19.09 34.44
CA ALA A 746 -24.59 -19.74 33.52
C ALA A 746 -26.04 -19.58 33.98
N THR A 747 -26.97 -19.80 33.06
CA THR A 747 -28.43 -19.76 33.27
C THR A 747 -29.08 -21.00 32.67
N GLY A 748 -30.19 -21.46 33.23
CA GLY A 748 -30.87 -22.66 32.75
C GLY A 748 -29.95 -23.88 32.78
N VAL A 749 -29.73 -24.50 31.61
CA VAL A 749 -28.90 -25.71 31.45
C VAL A 749 -27.43 -25.42 31.09
N GLY A 750 -27.03 -24.15 30.98
CA GLY A 750 -25.65 -23.81 30.68
C GLY A 750 -24.71 -24.15 31.84
N GLY A 751 -23.48 -24.54 31.56
CA GLY A 751 -22.52 -24.92 32.61
C GLY A 751 -21.21 -25.52 32.09
N LEU A 752 -20.42 -26.03 33.03
CA LEU A 752 -19.21 -26.81 32.77
C LEU A 752 -19.57 -28.29 32.70
N ILE A 753 -19.10 -28.99 31.67
CA ILE A 753 -19.38 -30.41 31.45
C ILE A 753 -18.07 -31.15 31.28
N PHE A 754 -17.86 -32.22 32.05
CA PHE A 754 -16.77 -33.17 31.86
C PHE A 754 -17.27 -34.42 31.14
N GLU A 755 -16.59 -34.77 30.05
CA GLU A 755 -16.96 -35.89 29.16
C GLU A 755 -15.72 -36.62 28.67
N GLY A 756 -15.87 -37.87 28.24
CA GLY A 756 -14.79 -38.64 27.62
C GLY A 756 -14.26 -39.79 28.48
N SER A 757 -13.15 -40.40 28.04
CA SER A 757 -12.85 -41.78 28.40
C SER A 757 -12.10 -42.00 29.69
N GLY A 758 -11.68 -40.95 30.42
CA GLY A 758 -11.04 -41.04 31.74
C GLY A 758 -9.98 -42.13 31.83
N ALA A 759 -8.71 -41.81 31.61
CA ALA A 759 -7.67 -42.81 31.81
C ALA A 759 -7.74 -43.39 33.24
N ASN A 760 -7.49 -44.71 33.33
CA ASN A 760 -7.52 -45.53 34.53
C ASN A 760 -6.62 -44.93 35.65
N PRO A 761 -6.97 -45.08 36.95
CA PRO A 761 -6.50 -44.24 38.07
C PRO A 761 -5.07 -44.54 38.58
N GLY A 762 -4.16 -45.01 37.72
CA GLY A 762 -2.84 -45.51 38.15
C GLY A 762 -1.76 -44.46 38.41
N THR A 763 -1.95 -43.20 38.00
CA THR A 763 -0.96 -42.13 38.16
C THR A 763 -1.64 -40.77 38.29
N ALA A 764 -1.29 -40.01 39.34
CA ALA A 764 -1.72 -38.63 39.52
C ALA A 764 -1.31 -37.80 38.29
N GLY A 765 -2.28 -37.33 37.51
CA GLY A 765 -2.02 -36.54 36.30
C GLY A 765 -2.65 -37.03 35.00
N ASP A 766 -3.50 -38.06 35.03
CA ASP A 766 -4.19 -38.59 33.82
C ASP A 766 -5.73 -38.43 33.81
N GLY A 767 -6.31 -37.82 34.85
CA GLY A 767 -7.76 -37.55 35.02
C GLY A 767 -8.22 -36.12 34.66
N ALA A 768 -9.52 -35.89 34.47
CA ALA A 768 -10.01 -34.52 34.35
C ALA A 768 -9.83 -33.76 35.68
N VAL A 769 -9.46 -32.48 35.66
CA VAL A 769 -9.16 -31.70 36.87
C VAL A 769 -10.00 -30.43 36.90
N ILE A 770 -10.49 -30.07 38.09
CA ILE A 770 -11.20 -28.81 38.38
C ILE A 770 -10.48 -28.06 39.51
N THR A 771 -10.14 -26.78 39.33
CA THR A 771 -9.40 -25.98 40.32
C THR A 771 -9.85 -24.52 40.38
N GLY A 772 -9.57 -23.85 41.49
CA GLY A 772 -9.81 -22.41 41.65
C GLY A 772 -10.97 -22.09 42.59
N ALA A 773 -10.81 -20.99 43.34
CA ALA A 773 -11.64 -20.66 44.49
C ALA A 773 -12.93 -19.88 44.16
N GLN A 774 -13.18 -19.57 42.88
CA GLN A 774 -14.37 -18.84 42.47
C GLN A 774 -15.58 -19.79 42.39
N PRO A 775 -16.81 -19.29 42.64
CA PRO A 775 -18.01 -20.10 42.48
C PRO A 775 -18.19 -20.64 41.05
N TYR A 776 -18.47 -21.93 40.97
CA TYR A 776 -18.93 -22.64 39.79
C TYR A 776 -20.45 -22.56 39.75
N SER A 777 -21.02 -22.20 38.59
CA SER A 777 -22.47 -22.21 38.37
C SER A 777 -22.98 -23.66 38.26
N ASN A 778 -23.31 -24.16 37.07
CA ASN A 778 -23.70 -25.56 36.90
C ASN A 778 -22.52 -26.43 36.46
N VAL A 779 -22.40 -27.63 37.03
CA VAL A 779 -21.36 -28.62 36.71
C VAL A 779 -22.01 -29.96 36.36
N TYR A 780 -21.59 -30.58 35.27
CA TYR A 780 -22.08 -31.88 34.82
C TYR A 780 -20.92 -32.86 34.65
N VAL A 781 -21.03 -34.03 35.25
CA VAL A 781 -20.05 -35.12 35.14
C VAL A 781 -20.68 -36.25 34.33
N ARG A 782 -20.20 -36.43 33.10
CA ARG A 782 -20.75 -37.32 32.06
C ARG A 782 -19.64 -38.14 31.40
N LEU A 783 -18.87 -38.85 32.22
CA LEU A 783 -17.71 -39.61 31.77
C LEU A 783 -18.12 -40.93 31.09
N SER A 784 -17.25 -41.51 30.26
CA SER A 784 -17.63 -42.69 29.45
C SER A 784 -17.81 -43.97 30.27
N THR A 785 -17.20 -44.04 31.45
CA THR A 785 -17.38 -45.16 32.38
C THR A 785 -17.58 -44.65 33.80
N PRO A 786 -18.33 -45.37 34.65
CA PRO A 786 -18.51 -45.01 36.06
C PRO A 786 -17.23 -45.02 36.91
N ALA A 787 -16.17 -45.71 36.46
CA ALA A 787 -14.89 -45.77 37.17
C ALA A 787 -14.05 -44.49 36.99
N ASN A 788 -14.42 -43.64 36.05
CA ASN A 788 -13.69 -42.43 35.73
C ASN A 788 -14.07 -41.31 36.70
N ASN A 789 -13.12 -40.43 37.01
CA ASN A 789 -13.31 -39.35 37.96
C ASN A 789 -12.80 -38.00 37.45
N VAL A 790 -13.45 -36.94 37.91
CA VAL A 790 -12.91 -35.58 37.91
C VAL A 790 -12.22 -35.34 39.25
N TYR A 791 -11.05 -34.73 39.27
CA TYR A 791 -10.28 -34.44 40.48
C TYR A 791 -10.37 -32.95 40.81
N ALA A 792 -10.83 -32.63 42.03
CA ALA A 792 -10.81 -31.28 42.54
C ALA A 792 -9.50 -31.00 43.29
N LEU A 793 -8.75 -29.97 42.86
CA LEU A 793 -7.51 -29.54 43.52
C LEU A 793 -7.65 -28.11 44.06
N GLY A 794 -7.30 -27.91 45.34
CA GLY A 794 -7.47 -26.62 46.03
C GLY A 794 -8.92 -26.34 46.41
N ALA A 795 -9.23 -25.14 46.91
CA ALA A 795 -10.61 -24.78 47.27
C ALA A 795 -11.50 -24.67 46.02
N VAL A 796 -12.63 -25.37 45.99
CA VAL A 796 -13.62 -25.35 44.89
C VAL A 796 -14.99 -25.05 45.48
N LYS A 797 -15.72 -24.12 44.87
CA LYS A 797 -17.03 -23.67 45.35
C LYS A 797 -18.12 -23.93 44.32
N ILE A 798 -19.22 -24.58 44.66
CA ILE A 798 -20.34 -24.83 43.73
C ILE A 798 -21.57 -24.08 44.22
N SER A 799 -22.14 -23.22 43.38
CA SER A 799 -23.33 -22.44 43.71
C SER A 799 -24.56 -22.77 42.87
N GLY A 800 -24.44 -23.55 41.79
CA GLY A 800 -25.58 -23.98 40.97
C GLY A 800 -25.93 -25.45 41.14
N VAL A 801 -26.25 -26.11 40.03
CA VAL A 801 -26.57 -27.55 39.99
C VAL A 801 -25.32 -28.35 39.67
N ILE A 802 -24.98 -29.35 40.49
CA ILE A 802 -24.02 -30.40 40.10
C ILE A 802 -24.77 -31.68 39.76
N THR A 803 -24.52 -32.23 38.57
CA THR A 803 -25.17 -33.47 38.08
C THR A 803 -24.14 -34.54 37.77
N PHE A 804 -24.38 -35.76 38.25
CA PHE A 804 -23.58 -36.94 37.95
C PHE A 804 -24.38 -37.93 37.11
N ASP A 805 -24.10 -38.01 35.81
CA ASP A 805 -24.71 -39.00 34.91
C ASP A 805 -23.88 -40.29 34.86
N ALA A 806 -22.54 -40.14 34.81
CA ALA A 806 -21.56 -41.23 34.84
C ALA A 806 -20.19 -40.72 35.31
N GLY A 807 -19.54 -41.48 36.20
CA GLY A 807 -18.29 -41.11 36.86
C GLY A 807 -18.50 -40.31 38.15
N GLY A 808 -17.41 -39.98 38.84
CA GLY A 808 -17.42 -39.26 40.12
C GLY A 808 -16.62 -37.96 40.13
N LEU A 809 -16.71 -37.22 41.23
CA LEU A 809 -15.81 -36.11 41.59
C LEU A 809 -15.02 -36.53 42.83
N ILE A 810 -13.69 -36.61 42.73
CA ILE A 810 -12.78 -36.98 43.82
C ILE A 810 -12.13 -35.73 44.40
N TRP A 811 -11.99 -35.71 45.72
CA TRP A 811 -11.35 -34.66 46.48
C TRP A 811 -10.11 -35.20 47.17
N ASN A 812 -8.96 -34.54 47.05
CA ASN A 812 -7.73 -34.93 47.75
C ASN A 812 -7.29 -36.39 47.45
N ALA A 813 -6.94 -36.68 46.19
CA ALA A 813 -6.25 -37.92 45.89
C ALA A 813 -4.81 -37.80 46.40
N ALA A 814 -4.49 -38.46 47.52
CA ALA A 814 -3.09 -38.74 47.86
C ALA A 814 -2.50 -39.56 46.71
N ASP A 815 -1.36 -39.12 46.18
CA ASP A 815 -0.51 -39.96 45.36
C ASP A 815 0.05 -41.07 46.28
N ASP A 816 0.26 -42.28 45.77
CA ASP A 816 0.84 -43.42 46.51
C ASP A 816 2.29 -43.16 46.99
N GLY A 817 2.75 -41.91 47.00
CA GLY A 817 4.06 -41.48 47.47
C GLY A 817 4.25 -39.96 47.51
N GLY A 818 3.53 -39.22 48.36
CA GLY A 818 3.96 -37.87 48.75
C GLY A 818 2.87 -36.87 49.14
N ASP A 819 3.03 -36.32 50.34
CA ASP A 819 2.14 -35.42 51.11
C ASP A 819 1.93 -34.02 50.47
N LEU A 820 1.29 -33.93 49.29
CA LEU A 820 1.17 -32.66 48.53
C LEU A 820 -0.25 -32.03 48.50
N PHE A 821 -1.28 -32.63 49.10
CA PHE A 821 -2.68 -32.24 48.84
C PHE A 821 -3.54 -31.84 50.08
N SER A 822 -2.92 -31.70 51.26
CA SER A 822 -3.56 -31.52 52.58
C SER A 822 -4.39 -30.23 52.85
N SER A 823 -4.69 -29.40 51.85
CA SER A 823 -5.42 -28.11 52.03
C SER A 823 -6.63 -27.88 51.10
N SER A 824 -7.05 -28.88 50.33
CA SER A 824 -8.20 -28.74 49.43
C SER A 824 -9.52 -28.72 50.25
N THR A 825 -10.42 -27.75 50.04
CA THR A 825 -11.82 -27.73 50.57
C THR A 825 -12.94 -27.63 49.50
N LEU A 826 -13.94 -28.54 49.51
CA LEU A 826 -15.17 -28.41 48.71
C LEU A 826 -16.19 -27.57 49.48
N THR A 827 -16.65 -26.47 48.89
CA THR A 827 -17.73 -25.66 49.46
C THR A 827 -18.95 -25.71 48.55
N LEU A 828 -20.10 -26.10 49.09
CA LEU A 828 -21.39 -25.81 48.46
C LEU A 828 -21.79 -24.40 48.92
N ASP A 829 -21.77 -23.43 48.02
CA ASP A 829 -21.85 -22.00 48.33
C ASP A 829 -23.24 -21.46 47.96
N ASP A 830 -24.00 -21.00 48.94
CA ASP A 830 -25.38 -20.53 48.80
C ASP A 830 -25.52 -19.06 48.41
N VAL A 831 -24.39 -18.37 48.16
CA VAL A 831 -24.35 -16.93 47.83
C VAL A 831 -25.19 -16.58 46.58
N LEU A 832 -25.26 -17.46 45.57
CA LEU A 832 -26.01 -17.19 44.33
C LEU A 832 -27.41 -17.81 44.35
N VAL A 833 -27.49 -19.11 44.61
CA VAL A 833 -28.71 -19.89 44.83
C VAL A 833 -28.36 -21.05 45.77
N ILE A 834 -29.35 -21.65 46.44
CA ILE A 834 -29.06 -22.87 47.20
C ILE A 834 -28.63 -23.98 46.22
N PRO A 835 -27.41 -24.53 46.35
CA PRO A 835 -26.89 -25.49 45.41
C PRO A 835 -27.70 -26.80 45.44
N THR A 836 -27.79 -27.44 44.30
CA THR A 836 -28.50 -28.73 44.15
C THR A 836 -27.55 -29.78 43.62
N VAL A 837 -27.42 -30.89 44.36
CA VAL A 837 -26.67 -32.08 43.95
C VAL A 837 -27.66 -33.08 43.35
N VAL A 838 -27.46 -33.43 42.10
CA VAL A 838 -28.27 -34.42 41.35
C VAL A 838 -27.43 -35.64 41.06
N ILE A 839 -27.84 -36.80 41.57
CA ILE A 839 -27.22 -38.09 41.29
C ILE A 839 -28.11 -38.84 40.30
N ASN A 840 -27.64 -38.96 39.06
CA ASN A 840 -28.36 -39.51 37.91
C ASN A 840 -27.62 -40.71 37.29
N THR A 841 -27.07 -41.59 38.13
CA THR A 841 -26.24 -42.71 37.67
C THR A 841 -27.04 -43.80 36.96
N GLN A 842 -26.54 -44.30 35.83
CA GLN A 842 -27.21 -45.31 35.01
C GLN A 842 -26.68 -46.76 35.14
N ASN A 843 -25.62 -47.03 35.92
CA ASN A 843 -24.94 -48.34 35.94
C ASN A 843 -24.66 -48.89 37.36
N THR A 844 -24.37 -50.20 37.46
CA THR A 844 -24.39 -51.06 38.67
C THR A 844 -23.06 -51.21 39.43
N HIS A 845 -22.05 -50.33 39.25
CA HIS A 845 -20.76 -50.46 39.95
C HIS A 845 -20.29 -49.13 40.56
N GLY A 846 -19.88 -49.20 41.84
CA GLY A 846 -19.15 -48.17 42.59
C GLY A 846 -20.00 -46.95 42.94
N SER A 847 -20.08 -46.60 44.22
CA SER A 847 -20.71 -45.36 44.69
C SER A 847 -20.19 -44.15 43.88
N PRO A 848 -21.07 -43.25 43.37
CA PRO A 848 -20.67 -42.12 42.50
C PRO A 848 -19.84 -41.01 43.18
N PHE A 849 -19.14 -41.30 44.28
CA PHE A 849 -19.26 -40.39 45.41
C PHE A 849 -17.96 -40.05 46.15
N LEU A 850 -17.65 -38.74 46.21
CA LEU A 850 -16.72 -37.96 47.07
C LEU A 850 -15.82 -38.78 48.03
N VAL A 851 -14.96 -39.65 47.50
CA VAL A 851 -14.02 -40.45 48.31
C VAL A 851 -12.81 -39.59 48.68
N ASP A 852 -12.59 -39.38 49.98
CA ASP A 852 -11.27 -39.10 50.56
C ASP A 852 -10.37 -40.28 50.18
N GLY A 853 -9.20 -40.02 49.58
CA GLY A 853 -8.29 -41.03 49.04
C GLY A 853 -8.12 -42.23 49.98
N ALA A 854 -7.82 -43.40 49.39
CA ALA A 854 -7.92 -44.76 49.93
C ALA A 854 -7.37 -45.06 51.36
N ASP A 855 -6.81 -44.09 52.08
CA ASP A 855 -6.13 -44.23 53.35
C ASP A 855 -6.85 -43.58 54.54
N GLY A 856 -8.18 -43.70 54.65
CA GLY A 856 -8.94 -43.64 55.92
C GLY A 856 -8.71 -42.43 56.87
N GLY A 857 -8.07 -41.36 56.42
CA GLY A 857 -7.65 -40.23 57.23
C GLY A 857 -8.60 -39.07 57.06
N ALA A 858 -9.71 -39.10 57.80
CA ALA A 858 -10.81 -38.13 57.72
C ALA A 858 -10.39 -36.67 57.47
N VAL A 859 -10.35 -36.25 56.20
CA VAL A 859 -10.29 -34.84 55.83
C VAL A 859 -11.72 -34.28 55.83
N ALA A 860 -11.96 -33.25 56.64
CA ALA A 860 -13.29 -32.69 56.83
C ALA A 860 -13.83 -32.07 55.52
N LEU A 861 -14.90 -32.65 54.96
CA LEU A 861 -15.75 -31.98 53.97
C LEU A 861 -16.36 -30.73 54.62
N ALA A 862 -15.82 -29.55 54.30
CA ALA A 862 -16.28 -28.28 54.82
C ALA A 862 -17.56 -27.79 54.10
N ILE A 863 -18.64 -28.56 54.18
CA ILE A 863 -19.97 -28.09 53.76
C ILE A 863 -20.46 -27.10 54.82
N THR A 864 -20.24 -25.80 54.59
CA THR A 864 -20.65 -24.73 55.51
C THR A 864 -22.13 -24.38 55.38
N SER A 865 -22.67 -24.51 54.17
CA SER A 865 -23.98 -24.00 53.74
C SER A 865 -25.00 -25.12 53.55
N VAL A 866 -26.29 -24.79 53.49
CA VAL A 866 -27.35 -25.78 53.21
C VAL A 866 -27.45 -26.08 51.72
N TYR A 867 -27.82 -27.31 51.34
CA TYR A 867 -27.94 -27.73 49.93
C TYR A 867 -29.10 -28.70 49.69
N ASN A 868 -29.55 -28.82 48.45
CA ASN A 868 -30.52 -29.82 48.02
C ASN A 868 -29.82 -31.07 47.51
N LEU A 869 -30.35 -32.25 47.84
CA LEU A 869 -29.91 -33.53 47.31
C LEU A 869 -31.06 -34.20 46.58
N SER A 870 -30.87 -34.51 45.30
CA SER A 870 -31.83 -35.19 44.45
C SER A 870 -31.19 -36.44 43.84
N TYR A 871 -31.87 -37.58 43.96
CA TYR A 871 -31.50 -38.82 43.30
C TYR A 871 -32.51 -39.16 42.22
N THR A 872 -32.02 -39.36 40.99
CA THR A 872 -32.82 -39.70 39.81
C THR A 872 -32.26 -40.92 39.05
N GLY A 873 -31.16 -41.52 39.53
CA GLY A 873 -30.46 -42.62 38.88
C GLY A 873 -31.31 -43.89 38.72
N GLN A 874 -30.86 -44.84 37.89
CA GLN A 874 -31.63 -46.04 37.52
C GLN A 874 -31.30 -47.31 38.33
N THR A 875 -30.29 -47.28 39.22
CA THR A 875 -29.75 -48.46 39.91
C THR A 875 -29.77 -48.31 41.45
N ASN A 876 -29.65 -49.40 42.21
CA ASN A 876 -29.43 -49.28 43.66
C ASN A 876 -28.11 -48.55 43.92
N THR A 877 -28.10 -47.62 44.88
CA THR A 877 -26.91 -46.80 45.17
C THR A 877 -26.70 -46.70 46.67
N THR A 878 -25.43 -46.79 47.07
CA THR A 878 -25.00 -46.56 48.45
C THR A 878 -24.37 -45.18 48.55
N ILE A 879 -24.83 -44.38 49.52
CA ILE A 879 -24.27 -43.08 49.90
C ILE A 879 -23.53 -43.28 51.22
N GLY A 880 -22.22 -43.11 51.26
CA GLY A 880 -21.36 -43.33 52.44
C GLY A 880 -21.60 -42.36 53.61
N ALA A 881 -20.92 -42.60 54.74
CA ALA A 881 -21.01 -41.75 55.94
C ALA A 881 -20.19 -40.47 55.88
N THR A 882 -19.09 -40.53 55.14
CA THR A 882 -18.11 -39.46 54.87
C THR A 882 -18.54 -38.58 53.70
N ASP A 883 -19.48 -39.08 52.92
CA ASP A 883 -19.88 -38.60 51.62
C ASP A 883 -20.70 -37.30 51.74
N PHE A 884 -21.60 -37.24 52.71
CA PHE A 884 -22.40 -36.03 52.94
C PHE A 884 -22.43 -35.67 54.42
N VAL A 885 -22.21 -34.37 54.69
CA VAL A 885 -22.55 -33.79 55.99
C VAL A 885 -24.07 -33.73 56.07
N SER A 886 -24.67 -34.79 56.59
CA SER A 886 -26.14 -34.98 56.66
C SER A 886 -26.86 -33.94 57.51
N THR A 887 -26.15 -33.10 58.27
CA THR A 887 -26.71 -31.97 59.02
C THR A 887 -26.95 -30.72 58.16
N LYS A 888 -26.52 -30.72 56.90
CA LYS A 888 -26.59 -29.58 55.98
C LYS A 888 -27.51 -29.80 54.77
N VAL A 889 -28.17 -30.96 54.69
CA VAL A 889 -29.19 -31.21 53.67
C VAL A 889 -30.44 -30.38 54.00
N ARG A 890 -30.88 -29.54 53.04
CA ARG A 890 -32.16 -28.86 53.12
C ARG A 890 -33.27 -29.75 52.58
N ASP A 891 -33.26 -30.03 51.28
CA ASP A 891 -34.24 -30.90 50.64
C ASP A 891 -33.58 -32.22 50.24
N LEU A 892 -34.21 -33.35 50.55
CA LEU A 892 -33.84 -34.68 50.06
C LEU A 892 -34.96 -35.23 49.19
N SER A 893 -34.67 -35.51 47.91
CA SER A 893 -35.62 -36.07 46.97
C SER A 893 -35.10 -37.35 46.33
N ILE A 894 -35.84 -38.43 46.46
CA ILE A 894 -35.62 -39.70 45.78
C ILE A 894 -36.75 -39.85 44.77
N ILE A 895 -36.43 -39.60 43.51
CA ILE A 895 -37.42 -39.44 42.45
C ILE A 895 -37.54 -40.76 41.67
N ALA A 896 -38.78 -41.14 41.37
CA ALA A 896 -39.06 -42.39 40.68
C ALA A 896 -38.43 -42.40 39.27
N GLY A 897 -37.74 -43.50 38.96
CA GLY A 897 -37.35 -43.83 37.59
C GLY A 897 -38.11 -45.05 37.05
N THR A 898 -37.44 -45.85 36.22
CA THR A 898 -38.00 -47.04 35.54
C THR A 898 -38.01 -48.33 36.38
N ALA A 899 -37.37 -48.35 37.57
CA ALA A 899 -37.28 -49.52 38.46
C ALA A 899 -37.43 -49.10 39.94
N GLY A 900 -37.84 -50.02 40.82
CA GLY A 900 -37.94 -49.77 42.26
C GLY A 900 -36.60 -49.99 42.98
N LYS A 901 -35.97 -48.91 43.45
CA LYS A 901 -34.55 -48.92 43.85
C LYS A 901 -34.40 -48.75 45.35
N THR A 902 -33.24 -49.12 45.86
CA THR A 902 -32.81 -48.84 47.23
C THR A 902 -31.65 -47.86 47.22
N ILE A 903 -31.83 -46.72 47.88
CA ILE A 903 -30.75 -45.84 48.30
C ILE A 903 -30.37 -46.20 49.72
N LEU A 904 -29.15 -46.70 49.91
CA LEU A 904 -28.57 -46.90 51.22
C LEU A 904 -27.96 -45.59 51.71
N PHE A 905 -28.58 -44.92 52.67
CA PHE A 905 -28.13 -43.66 53.24
C PHE A 905 -27.26 -43.92 54.47
N ILE A 906 -25.94 -44.01 54.28
CA ILE A 906 -24.97 -44.32 55.35
C ILE A 906 -24.54 -43.05 56.10
N ALA A 907 -25.28 -41.95 56.12
CA ALA A 907 -24.84 -40.83 56.97
C ALA A 907 -24.92 -41.19 58.46
N GLY A 908 -24.14 -40.54 59.32
CA GLY A 908 -24.40 -40.52 60.77
C GLY A 908 -25.81 -40.03 61.09
N ASN A 909 -26.13 -39.77 62.36
CA ASN A 909 -27.38 -39.08 62.68
C ASN A 909 -27.52 -37.81 61.82
N GLY A 910 -28.53 -37.76 60.94
CA GLY A 910 -28.69 -36.73 59.93
C GLY A 910 -29.79 -35.74 60.26
N THR A 911 -29.80 -34.57 59.62
CA THR A 911 -30.87 -33.57 59.77
C THR A 911 -31.23 -32.95 58.42
N ILE A 912 -32.47 -33.20 57.97
CA ILE A 912 -33.10 -32.55 56.82
C ILE A 912 -33.84 -31.31 57.34
N THR A 913 -33.43 -30.13 56.91
CA THR A 913 -34.02 -28.86 57.40
C THR A 913 -35.23 -28.40 56.58
N GLY A 914 -35.40 -28.89 55.36
CA GLY A 914 -36.53 -28.69 54.46
C GLY A 914 -37.32 -29.98 54.25
N SER A 915 -37.65 -30.31 52.99
CA SER A 915 -38.55 -31.41 52.63
C SER A 915 -37.84 -32.76 52.42
N LEU A 916 -38.58 -33.84 52.67
CA LEU A 916 -38.20 -35.19 52.26
C LEU A 916 -39.22 -35.66 51.22
N ARG A 917 -38.75 -36.21 50.11
CA ARG A 917 -39.59 -36.86 49.10
C ARG A 917 -39.01 -38.24 48.77
N VAL A 918 -39.82 -39.28 48.91
CA VAL A 918 -39.51 -40.64 48.45
C VAL A 918 -40.64 -41.10 47.54
N ASP A 919 -40.37 -41.18 46.25
CA ASP A 919 -41.37 -41.54 45.24
C ASP A 919 -41.74 -43.03 45.26
N ASN A 920 -42.83 -43.35 44.56
CA ASN A 920 -43.34 -44.71 44.47
C ASN A 920 -42.28 -45.68 43.89
N GLY A 921 -42.19 -46.88 44.47
CA GLY A 921 -41.24 -47.93 44.07
C GLY A 921 -39.84 -47.74 44.64
N GLU A 922 -39.49 -46.55 45.12
CA GLU A 922 -38.17 -46.24 45.66
C GLU A 922 -38.09 -46.52 47.17
N THR A 923 -36.90 -46.85 47.65
CA THR A 923 -36.59 -47.20 49.04
C THR A 923 -35.44 -46.34 49.56
N LEU A 924 -35.67 -45.65 50.67
CA LEU A 924 -34.63 -45.04 51.50
C LEU A 924 -34.29 -46.01 52.64
N ASP A 925 -33.13 -46.64 52.57
CA ASP A 925 -32.62 -47.55 53.59
C ASP A 925 -31.60 -46.83 54.48
N LEU A 926 -31.85 -46.80 55.78
CA LEU A 926 -31.02 -46.13 56.78
C LEU A 926 -29.97 -47.08 57.42
N ASN A 927 -29.88 -48.35 57.00
CA ASN A 927 -29.03 -49.37 57.62
C ASN A 927 -27.57 -49.37 57.12
N ASN A 928 -26.61 -48.98 57.96
CA ASN A 928 -25.32 -49.68 58.01
C ASN A 928 -24.67 -49.48 59.38
N VAL A 929 -24.65 -50.54 60.20
CA VAL A 929 -23.93 -50.68 61.48
C VAL A 929 -24.29 -49.63 62.56
N GLY A 930 -25.24 -49.97 63.44
CA GLY A 930 -25.62 -49.20 64.65
C GLY A 930 -26.92 -48.40 64.50
N ALA A 931 -27.69 -48.25 65.59
CA ALA A 931 -28.99 -47.56 65.62
C ALA A 931 -28.87 -46.07 65.27
N ARG A 932 -29.05 -45.72 63.98
CA ARG A 932 -28.93 -44.35 63.46
C ARG A 932 -30.29 -43.69 63.25
N ILE A 933 -30.31 -42.36 63.37
CA ILE A 933 -31.52 -41.52 63.31
C ILE A 933 -31.40 -40.51 62.15
N LEU A 934 -32.33 -40.55 61.20
CA LEU A 934 -32.51 -39.46 60.23
C LEU A 934 -33.56 -38.49 60.76
N THR A 935 -33.16 -37.29 61.15
CA THR A 935 -34.06 -36.25 61.65
C THR A 935 -34.57 -35.38 60.50
N ALA A 936 -35.86 -35.07 60.47
CA ALA A 936 -36.46 -34.11 59.56
C ALA A 936 -37.16 -32.97 60.33
N SER A 937 -37.07 -31.76 59.80
CA SER A 937 -37.68 -30.55 60.36
C SER A 937 -39.16 -30.45 59.97
N GLY A 938 -40.05 -30.51 60.94
CA GLY A 938 -41.49 -30.30 60.78
C GLY A 938 -41.93 -28.85 61.00
N ASN A 939 -41.07 -27.87 60.77
CA ASN A 939 -41.47 -26.45 60.80
C ASN A 939 -41.96 -26.03 59.41
N THR A 940 -43.16 -26.48 58.99
CA THR A 940 -43.85 -26.20 57.70
C THR A 940 -43.38 -26.96 56.45
N ALA A 941 -42.31 -27.75 56.52
CA ALA A 941 -41.92 -28.62 55.41
C ALA A 941 -42.88 -29.81 55.26
N ALA A 942 -43.30 -30.11 54.04
CA ALA A 942 -44.10 -31.29 53.72
C ALA A 942 -43.17 -32.47 53.40
N HIS A 943 -43.22 -33.52 54.23
CA HIS A 943 -42.51 -34.77 53.93
C HIS A 943 -43.46 -35.73 53.21
N THR A 944 -43.02 -36.28 52.07
CA THR A 944 -43.78 -37.21 51.25
C THR A 944 -43.06 -38.55 51.14
N VAL A 945 -43.73 -39.64 51.52
CA VAL A 945 -43.21 -41.01 51.39
C VAL A 945 -44.24 -41.85 50.65
N ASN A 946 -44.14 -41.88 49.33
CA ASN A 946 -44.92 -42.78 48.47
C ASN A 946 -44.26 -44.16 48.35
N GLY A 947 -42.93 -44.23 48.51
CA GLY A 947 -42.12 -45.45 48.54
C GLY A 947 -41.94 -46.04 49.95
N THR A 948 -40.73 -46.52 50.24
CA THR A 948 -40.37 -47.18 51.53
C THR A 948 -39.25 -46.43 52.23
N VAL A 949 -39.34 -46.24 53.55
CA VAL A 949 -38.22 -45.85 54.42
C VAL A 949 -37.97 -46.98 55.42
N THR A 950 -36.75 -47.52 55.48
CA THR A 950 -36.44 -48.71 56.29
C THR A 950 -35.04 -48.65 56.92
N GLY A 951 -34.69 -49.65 57.72
CA GLY A 951 -33.32 -49.87 58.21
C GLY A 951 -32.78 -48.90 59.25
N GLY A 952 -33.64 -48.15 59.94
CA GLY A 952 -33.25 -47.23 61.01
C GLY A 952 -34.43 -46.37 61.41
N GLN A 953 -34.20 -45.45 62.35
CA GLN A 953 -35.27 -44.58 62.85
C GLN A 953 -35.34 -43.30 62.02
N PHE A 954 -36.51 -43.03 61.46
CA PHE A 954 -36.86 -41.74 60.88
C PHE A 954 -37.52 -40.87 61.92
N ARG A 955 -36.88 -39.77 62.31
CA ARG A 955 -37.35 -38.85 63.35
C ARG A 955 -37.90 -37.57 62.73
N ILE A 956 -39.08 -37.12 63.13
CA ILE A 956 -39.64 -35.82 62.73
C ILE A 956 -39.74 -34.92 63.96
N THR A 957 -39.24 -33.69 63.84
CA THR A 957 -39.22 -32.66 64.91
C THR A 957 -39.97 -31.40 64.48
N GLY A 958 -39.95 -30.30 65.24
CA GLY A 958 -40.63 -29.03 64.86
C GLY A 958 -42.07 -28.85 65.37
N THR A 959 -42.71 -27.72 65.09
CA THR A 959 -44.01 -27.34 65.69
C THR A 959 -45.25 -27.73 64.86
N ALA A 960 -45.11 -28.00 63.56
CA ALA A 960 -46.20 -28.32 62.64
C ALA A 960 -45.79 -29.42 61.63
N ALA A 961 -45.47 -30.60 62.16
CA ALA A 961 -44.92 -31.70 61.40
C ALA A 961 -45.97 -32.41 60.54
N SER A 962 -45.64 -32.75 59.29
CA SER A 962 -46.51 -33.55 58.43
C SER A 962 -45.76 -34.65 57.68
N LEU A 963 -46.40 -35.82 57.57
CA LEU A 963 -45.91 -36.94 56.77
C LEU A 963 -47.03 -37.47 55.89
N THR A 964 -46.87 -37.32 54.57
CA THR A 964 -47.87 -37.70 53.59
C THR A 964 -47.42 -38.91 52.80
N GLY A 965 -48.19 -39.98 52.82
CA GLY A 965 -48.07 -41.10 51.87
C GLY A 965 -49.01 -40.93 50.68
N GLY A 966 -48.95 -41.85 49.73
CA GLY A 966 -49.74 -41.78 48.50
C GLY A 966 -50.86 -42.81 48.47
N SER A 967 -52.08 -42.38 48.09
CA SER A 967 -53.28 -43.24 48.03
C SER A 967 -53.35 -44.25 46.87
N GLY A 968 -52.42 -44.19 45.90
CA GLY A 968 -52.39 -45.12 44.76
C GLY A 968 -52.11 -46.58 45.18
N THR A 969 -52.74 -47.54 44.51
CA THR A 969 -52.58 -48.98 44.81
C THR A 969 -51.13 -49.46 44.70
N GLY A 970 -50.34 -48.86 43.80
CA GLY A 970 -48.92 -49.17 43.61
C GLY A 970 -47.96 -48.58 44.65
N ASN A 971 -48.38 -47.61 45.48
CA ASN A 971 -47.52 -46.96 46.46
C ASN A 971 -47.21 -47.89 47.65
N ALA A 972 -45.96 -47.97 48.10
CA ALA A 972 -45.64 -48.68 49.34
C ALA A 972 -46.05 -47.85 50.56
N SER A 973 -45.76 -46.55 50.55
CA SER A 973 -46.07 -45.58 51.63
C SER A 973 -45.81 -46.15 53.02
N LEU A 974 -44.59 -46.68 53.17
CA LEU A 974 -44.13 -47.44 54.34
C LEU A 974 -42.99 -46.69 55.03
N VAL A 975 -43.07 -46.55 56.34
CA VAL A 975 -41.93 -46.18 57.20
C VAL A 975 -41.76 -47.27 58.28
N ALA A 976 -40.60 -47.90 58.32
CA ALA A 976 -40.36 -49.03 59.23
C ALA A 976 -40.24 -48.60 60.70
N ASP A 977 -39.60 -47.46 60.98
CA ASP A 977 -39.51 -46.92 62.34
C ASP A 977 -39.60 -45.39 62.29
N LEU A 978 -40.72 -44.86 62.79
CA LEU A 978 -41.04 -43.44 62.83
C LEU A 978 -41.05 -42.95 64.28
N LEU A 979 -40.20 -41.98 64.59
CA LEU A 979 -40.21 -41.23 65.85
C LEU A 979 -40.73 -39.81 65.61
N VAL A 980 -41.70 -39.36 66.40
CA VAL A 980 -42.17 -37.97 66.38
C VAL A 980 -41.81 -37.31 67.72
N ASP A 981 -40.95 -36.28 67.69
CA ASP A 981 -40.38 -35.61 68.88
C ASP A 981 -40.21 -34.08 68.64
N PRO A 982 -41.31 -33.29 68.77
CA PRO A 982 -41.34 -31.84 68.51
C PRO A 982 -40.71 -31.00 69.65
N ALA A 983 -40.23 -29.80 69.36
CA ALA A 983 -39.37 -29.03 70.28
C ALA A 983 -40.09 -28.38 71.48
N THR A 984 -41.34 -27.91 71.37
CA THR A 984 -41.95 -27.01 72.39
C THR A 984 -43.48 -27.09 72.52
N SER A 985 -44.13 -28.18 72.06
CA SER A 985 -45.57 -28.35 71.71
C SER A 985 -45.85 -28.14 70.21
N GLY A 986 -46.80 -28.89 69.66
CA GLY A 986 -47.06 -28.87 68.22
C GLY A 986 -48.14 -29.84 67.76
N THR A 987 -48.37 -29.86 66.45
CA THR A 987 -49.24 -30.83 65.78
C THR A 987 -48.43 -31.76 64.88
N PHE A 988 -48.76 -33.05 64.86
CA PHE A 988 -48.29 -33.98 63.84
C PHE A 988 -49.47 -34.48 63.03
N THR A 989 -49.43 -34.33 61.71
CA THR A 989 -50.45 -34.89 60.81
C THR A 989 -49.81 -35.89 59.86
N SER A 990 -50.28 -37.13 59.90
CA SER A 990 -49.98 -38.10 58.86
C SER A 990 -51.23 -38.48 58.08
N THR A 991 -51.13 -38.48 56.76
CA THR A 991 -52.19 -38.92 55.84
C THR A 991 -51.57 -39.81 54.78
N GLY A 992 -52.32 -40.74 54.19
CA GLY A 992 -51.81 -41.45 53.01
C GLY A 992 -50.89 -42.63 53.28
N MET A 993 -50.56 -42.91 54.54
CA MET A 993 -49.64 -44.00 54.89
C MET A 993 -50.36 -45.36 54.77
N LYS A 994 -49.64 -46.35 54.24
CA LYS A 994 -50.11 -47.74 54.22
C LYS A 994 -49.48 -48.56 55.35
N ALA A 995 -48.26 -48.27 55.74
CA ALA A 995 -47.63 -49.01 56.83
C ALA A 995 -46.70 -48.15 57.67
N LEU A 996 -46.83 -48.29 58.98
CA LEU A 996 -45.93 -47.73 59.99
C LEU A 996 -45.54 -48.86 60.93
N THR A 997 -44.44 -49.59 60.66
CA THR A 997 -44.14 -50.81 61.42
C THR A 997 -43.91 -50.50 62.91
N VAL A 998 -43.09 -49.48 63.19
CA VAL A 998 -42.92 -48.91 64.53
C VAL A 998 -43.26 -47.42 64.48
N LEU A 999 -44.12 -46.98 65.38
CA LEU A 999 -44.43 -45.58 65.61
C LEU A 999 -44.21 -45.24 67.08
N THR A 1000 -43.32 -44.28 67.33
CA THR A 1000 -43.07 -43.73 68.65
C THR A 1000 -43.45 -42.25 68.68
N ILE A 1001 -44.32 -41.87 69.61
CA ILE A 1001 -44.67 -40.49 69.91
C ILE A 1001 -44.13 -40.16 71.29
N ASN A 1002 -43.12 -39.28 71.34
CA ASN A 1002 -42.34 -39.07 72.55
C ASN A 1002 -42.29 -37.59 72.92
N ARG A 1003 -43.41 -36.98 73.38
CA ARG A 1003 -43.46 -35.71 74.16
C ARG A 1003 -44.84 -35.40 74.77
N THR A 1004 -44.83 -34.74 75.92
CA THR A 1004 -46.01 -34.25 76.64
C THR A 1004 -46.64 -33.05 75.95
N GLY A 1005 -47.93 -33.10 75.63
CA GLY A 1005 -48.68 -31.97 75.03
C GLY A 1005 -48.70 -31.90 73.49
N LEU A 1006 -48.18 -32.90 72.79
CA LEU A 1006 -48.34 -33.02 71.33
C LEU A 1006 -49.76 -33.48 70.97
N VAL A 1007 -50.39 -32.84 69.98
CA VAL A 1007 -51.62 -33.34 69.34
C VAL A 1007 -51.25 -33.99 68.00
N SER A 1008 -51.49 -35.28 67.87
CA SER A 1008 -51.17 -36.02 66.65
C SER A 1008 -52.43 -36.59 66.02
N THR A 1009 -52.58 -36.43 64.70
CA THR A 1009 -53.63 -37.04 63.90
C THR A 1009 -52.97 -37.92 62.85
N ILE A 1010 -53.27 -39.22 62.88
CA ILE A 1010 -52.72 -40.19 61.95
C ILE A 1010 -53.88 -40.82 61.22
N THR A 1011 -53.92 -40.63 59.91
CA THR A 1011 -54.97 -41.15 59.04
C THR A 1011 -54.36 -42.16 58.08
N PHE A 1012 -54.66 -43.43 58.31
CA PHE A 1012 -54.43 -44.49 57.34
C PHE A 1012 -55.59 -44.46 56.34
N ASN A 1013 -55.30 -44.43 55.05
CA ASN A 1013 -56.34 -44.24 54.02
C ASN A 1013 -56.53 -45.46 53.10
N THR A 1014 -56.06 -46.64 53.53
CA THR A 1014 -56.20 -47.89 52.78
C THR A 1014 -56.62 -49.04 53.68
N ALA A 1015 -57.53 -49.91 53.21
CA ALA A 1015 -58.02 -51.07 53.95
C ALA A 1015 -56.92 -52.11 54.31
N THR A 1016 -55.76 -52.03 53.67
CA THR A 1016 -54.59 -52.90 53.94
C THR A 1016 -53.55 -52.23 54.85
N ALA A 1017 -53.93 -51.16 55.55
CA ALA A 1017 -52.99 -50.43 56.38
C ALA A 1017 -52.54 -51.25 57.60
N SER A 1018 -51.27 -51.16 57.98
CA SER A 1018 -50.73 -51.90 59.13
C SER A 1018 -49.83 -51.06 60.03
N MET A 1019 -49.91 -51.36 61.33
CA MET A 1019 -49.01 -50.84 62.37
C MET A 1019 -48.73 -51.96 63.36
N THR A 1020 -47.45 -52.29 63.57
CA THR A 1020 -47.06 -53.43 64.41
C THR A 1020 -46.84 -53.00 65.86
N THR A 1021 -46.15 -51.88 66.05
CA THR A 1021 -45.82 -51.36 67.38
C THR A 1021 -46.15 -49.88 67.45
N PHE A 1022 -46.95 -49.50 68.45
CA PHE A 1022 -47.25 -48.12 68.77
C PHE A 1022 -46.88 -47.81 70.22
N THR A 1023 -46.04 -46.80 70.40
CA THR A 1023 -45.63 -46.29 71.71
C THR A 1023 -45.96 -44.82 71.80
N ASN A 1024 -46.82 -44.44 72.75
CA ASN A 1024 -47.12 -43.04 73.05
C ASN A 1024 -46.75 -42.73 74.50
N THR A 1025 -45.66 -42.01 74.69
CA THR A 1025 -45.05 -41.81 76.00
C THR A 1025 -45.70 -40.67 76.79
N ALA A 1026 -46.35 -39.68 76.11
CA ALA A 1026 -46.99 -38.54 76.80
C ALA A 1026 -47.94 -37.62 75.96
N GLY A 1027 -48.29 -37.93 74.71
CA GLY A 1027 -49.09 -37.07 73.82
C GLY A 1027 -50.57 -37.46 73.68
N THR A 1028 -51.40 -36.60 73.07
CA THR A 1028 -52.76 -36.97 72.61
C THR A 1028 -52.70 -37.39 71.14
N THR A 1029 -53.14 -38.61 70.82
CA THR A 1029 -53.12 -39.15 69.45
C THR A 1029 -54.50 -39.57 69.01
N THR A 1030 -54.96 -39.03 67.89
CA THR A 1030 -56.13 -39.51 67.17
C THR A 1030 -55.64 -40.42 66.04
N LEU A 1031 -56.04 -41.69 66.14
CA LEU A 1031 -55.76 -42.69 65.12
C LEU A 1031 -57.03 -42.94 64.31
N ASN A 1032 -57.03 -42.47 63.06
CA ASN A 1032 -58.09 -42.73 62.10
C ASN A 1032 -57.65 -43.91 61.23
N MET A 1033 -58.20 -45.09 61.53
CA MET A 1033 -58.07 -46.27 60.67
C MET A 1033 -59.35 -46.39 59.84
N ASN A 1034 -59.20 -46.38 58.52
CA ASN A 1034 -60.30 -46.54 57.57
C ASN A 1034 -60.51 -48.00 57.18
#